data_AF-A0A820U543-F1
#
_entry.id   AF-A0A820U543-F1
#
_cell.length_a   1.000
_cell.length_b   1.000
_cell.length_c   1.000
_cell.angle_alpha   90.00
_cell.angle_beta   90.00
_cell.angle_gamma   90.00
#
_symmetry.space_group_name_H-M   'P 1'
#
loop_
_entity.id
_entity.type
_entity.pdbx_description
1 polymer ?
#
loop_
_entity_poly.entity_id
_entity_poly.type
_entity_poly.pdbx_seq_one_letter_code
_entity_poly.pdbx_strand_id
1 'polypeptide(L)'
;MSSSASRRSSTSASNSKASKAQQNSIQLLQAENESLRREIIALQKIFSIPVDENHRYTHFRYQIYSLEKQVSLLTRLLDCKREAVATCETILLELNQFLQDFKGKITRKEHIDELLIQTWIDRIESNRKKSFKSMQDHTSLSDSDTLYAPNSAKFIHQEPIHLLDICSGKIEHLNLKNIANLESSLHNLHADLRSFQNELLDQTNHKIFPDLDHNLVKRSKELSNKINITTNELFYLSILVPTRHQKCSFAPEQITTDLICQRINSQFRLSPNIKLVLQSMIDSLICSYNHELHLLKLESNIKTKQLSFYRHSLANIHSQYIQNLIEILSTGQQSFNRQIQTHLYEPLVNVIKDFNRMNNEKTDESLKSFLFTFKIHIDQFNEVVHDLYQQITDGSKAVNQLFIETNEKMWSDIEKQQKKLLDDISLVKTEQIFTDDHSFDKLSQYFSNRLVCPLVDTVLDRFCLQILPQIHHKINWLNAESSSMERILLAADYHNLRNLGLYNVDEKTAERVFADESPLLHIFNNKKIQSLVITMIGNKTKTSASDFVTSIFTVVLSVFNNLLYLNCNPFAESHLRRLSFGEKTPTFFSLTLLELNTTYIDRSYGQPSHFYSYPYTLRYFHNVTNSFSSGLFKCVREVSLFDDRSFEHEIFVRIAQAFPLLEKLSMINRTPQNQNTKNKNKPLLIIEYHHLLELDFLNVNDDYLEQFLITTKTYSPNNVCLYANYESLKRVTNCFRRVATRANAAKINSLRTYGQFQLF
;
A
#
# COMPACT_ATOMS: atom_id res chain seq x y z
N MET A 1 47.16 -67.46 -22.87
CA MET A 1 48.51 -66.86 -22.89
C MET A 1 48.47 -65.56 -23.66
N SER A 2 49.23 -64.56 -23.19
CA SER A 2 49.52 -63.23 -23.74
C SER A 2 48.57 -62.04 -23.45
N SER A 3 49.16 -61.10 -22.68
CA SER A 3 48.91 -59.65 -22.59
C SER A 3 47.75 -59.10 -21.73
N SER A 4 48.07 -58.85 -20.46
CA SER A 4 47.36 -57.87 -19.61
C SER A 4 48.34 -57.08 -18.75
N ALA A 5 48.94 -56.04 -19.33
CA ALA A 5 49.61 -55.00 -18.57
C ALA A 5 49.51 -53.67 -19.33
N SER A 6 48.77 -52.72 -18.76
CA SER A 6 48.93 -51.25 -18.88
C SER A 6 47.56 -50.56 -18.90
N ARG A 7 47.13 -50.06 -17.73
CA ARG A 7 46.24 -48.89 -17.52
C ARG A 7 45.84 -48.81 -16.03
N ARG A 8 46.79 -48.42 -15.18
CA ARG A 8 46.52 -47.91 -13.82
C ARG A 8 47.53 -46.80 -13.51
N SER A 9 47.28 -45.59 -14.01
CA SER A 9 48.04 -44.41 -13.55
C SER A 9 47.35 -43.04 -13.76
N SER A 10 46.09 -42.97 -14.22
CA SER A 10 45.46 -41.66 -14.53
C SER A 10 44.36 -41.18 -13.57
N THR A 11 43.94 -41.95 -12.57
CA THR A 11 42.80 -41.58 -11.70
C THR A 11 43.16 -40.94 -10.35
N SER A 12 44.45 -40.86 -9.97
CA SER A 12 44.83 -40.27 -8.67
C SER A 12 45.06 -38.75 -8.71
N ALA A 13 45.27 -38.16 -9.89
CA ALA A 13 45.57 -36.73 -10.03
C ALA A 13 44.33 -35.82 -10.06
N SER A 14 43.15 -36.34 -10.41
CA SER A 14 41.91 -35.55 -10.49
C SER A 14 41.26 -35.32 -9.11
N ASN A 15 41.43 -36.25 -8.16
CA ASN A 15 40.80 -36.15 -6.84
C ASN A 15 41.49 -35.13 -5.91
N SER A 16 42.77 -34.83 -6.10
CA SER A 16 43.49 -33.86 -5.25
C SER A 16 43.12 -32.40 -5.54
N LYS A 17 42.72 -32.08 -6.78
CA LYS A 17 42.30 -30.73 -7.17
C LYS A 17 40.89 -30.39 -6.66
N ALA A 18 39.97 -31.36 -6.70
CA ALA A 18 38.62 -31.19 -6.19
C ALA A 18 38.62 -30.96 -4.66
N SER A 19 39.44 -31.71 -3.93
CA SER A 19 39.57 -31.57 -2.47
C SER A 19 40.13 -30.19 -2.06
N LYS A 20 41.12 -29.66 -2.77
CA LYS A 20 41.65 -28.29 -2.51
C LYS A 20 40.64 -27.18 -2.78
N ALA A 21 39.84 -27.29 -3.85
CA ALA A 21 38.81 -26.30 -4.14
C ALA A 21 37.71 -26.27 -3.06
N GLN A 22 37.35 -27.44 -2.55
CA GLN A 22 36.34 -27.58 -1.49
C GLN A 22 36.85 -27.01 -0.16
N GLN A 23 38.13 -27.21 0.16
CA GLN A 23 38.75 -26.70 1.39
C GLN A 23 38.87 -25.17 1.39
N ASN A 24 39.17 -24.56 0.24
CA ASN A 24 39.20 -23.10 0.10
C ASN A 24 37.81 -22.48 0.25
N SER A 25 36.76 -23.14 -0.26
CA SER A 25 35.37 -22.70 -0.11
C SER A 25 34.92 -22.72 1.36
N ILE A 26 35.30 -23.76 2.10
CA ILE A 26 35.00 -23.87 3.54
C ILE A 26 35.68 -22.75 4.33
N GLN A 27 36.93 -22.41 4.01
CA GLN A 27 37.64 -21.31 4.70
C GLN A 27 37.00 -19.94 4.43
N LEU A 28 36.55 -19.68 3.20
CA LEU A 28 35.83 -18.44 2.86
C LEU A 28 34.51 -18.33 3.63
N LEU A 29 33.73 -19.41 3.71
CA LEU A 29 32.46 -19.44 4.44
C LEU A 29 32.66 -19.32 5.97
N GLN A 30 33.79 -19.79 6.51
CA GLN A 30 34.13 -19.61 7.92
C GLN A 30 34.50 -18.15 8.22
N ALA A 31 35.28 -17.50 7.36
CA ALA A 31 35.63 -16.09 7.51
C ALA A 31 34.40 -15.17 7.40
N GLU A 32 33.47 -15.48 6.48
CA GLU A 32 32.21 -14.76 6.35
C GLU A 32 31.31 -14.95 7.58
N ASN A 33 31.21 -16.17 8.12
CA ASN A 33 30.48 -16.42 9.37
C ASN A 33 31.06 -15.65 10.55
N GLU A 34 32.38 -15.55 10.68
CA GLU A 34 33.01 -14.75 11.74
C GLU A 34 32.80 -13.24 11.55
N SER A 35 32.72 -12.77 10.30
CA SER A 35 32.35 -11.38 10.00
C SER A 35 30.90 -11.09 10.42
N LEU A 36 29.97 -11.95 10.03
CA LEU A 36 28.55 -11.82 10.37
C LEU A 36 28.29 -11.92 11.87
N ARG A 37 29.01 -12.79 12.59
CA ARG A 37 28.93 -12.86 14.06
C ARG A 37 29.40 -11.57 14.73
N ARG A 38 30.47 -10.94 14.22
CA ARG A 38 30.94 -9.65 14.72
C ARG A 38 29.92 -8.53 14.46
N GLU A 39 29.26 -8.56 13.31
CA GLU A 39 28.22 -7.59 12.96
C GLU A 39 26.95 -7.75 13.82
N ILE A 40 26.52 -8.99 14.10
CA ILE A 40 25.42 -9.28 15.03
C ILE A 40 25.73 -8.78 16.44
N ILE A 41 26.95 -9.00 16.95
CA ILE A 41 27.35 -8.52 18.29
C ILE A 41 27.41 -6.98 18.32
N ALA A 42 27.83 -6.34 17.24
CA ALA A 42 27.83 -4.88 17.11
C ALA A 42 26.40 -4.32 17.12
N LEU A 43 25.47 -4.95 16.39
CA LEU A 43 24.05 -4.59 16.40
C LEU A 43 23.41 -4.82 17.77
N GLN A 44 23.69 -5.95 18.42
CA GLN A 44 23.20 -6.23 19.77
C GLN A 44 23.68 -5.19 20.79
N LYS A 45 24.91 -4.67 20.65
CA LYS A 45 25.42 -3.55 21.47
C LYS A 45 24.72 -2.22 21.20
N ILE A 46 24.25 -1.99 19.98
CA ILE A 46 23.46 -0.80 19.63
C ILE A 46 22.05 -0.91 20.24
N PHE A 47 21.50 -2.13 20.31
CA PHE A 47 20.17 -2.40 20.88
C PHE A 47 20.15 -2.57 22.40
N SER A 48 21.30 -2.68 23.08
CA SER A 48 21.40 -2.83 24.54
C SER A 48 21.51 -1.50 25.31
N ILE A 49 21.27 -0.36 24.66
CA ILE A 49 21.10 0.94 25.32
C ILE A 49 19.72 0.96 26.04
N PRO A 50 19.60 1.50 27.27
CA PRO A 50 18.48 1.21 28.18
C PRO A 50 17.09 1.48 27.59
N VAL A 51 16.20 0.53 27.85
CA VAL A 51 14.91 0.28 27.18
C VAL A 51 13.75 1.19 27.66
N ASP A 52 13.98 2.18 28.53
CA ASP A 52 12.88 2.91 29.18
C ASP A 52 12.18 3.99 28.33
N GLU A 53 12.84 4.58 27.32
CA GLU A 53 12.22 5.64 26.50
C GLU A 53 11.65 5.15 25.16
N ASN A 54 12.23 4.08 24.60
CA ASN A 54 11.86 3.60 23.28
C ASN A 54 10.46 2.97 23.24
N HIS A 55 9.96 2.39 24.35
CA HIS A 55 8.62 1.79 24.36
C HIS A 55 7.49 2.83 24.34
N ARG A 56 7.63 3.95 25.07
CA ARG A 56 6.67 5.07 24.98
C ARG A 56 6.72 5.73 23.61
N TYR A 57 7.91 5.99 23.08
CA TYR A 57 8.05 6.57 21.74
C TYR A 57 7.42 5.67 20.67
N THR A 58 7.63 4.35 20.78
CA THR A 58 7.03 3.36 19.88
C THR A 58 5.49 3.34 20.01
N HIS A 59 4.95 3.40 21.24
CA HIS A 59 3.51 3.49 21.47
C HIS A 59 2.89 4.77 20.88
N PHE A 60 3.50 5.93 21.12
CA PHE A 60 3.06 7.21 20.53
C PHE A 60 3.15 7.18 19.00
N ARG A 61 4.20 6.57 18.44
CA ARG A 61 4.36 6.42 17.00
C ARG A 61 3.26 5.53 16.39
N TYR A 62 2.85 4.46 17.09
CA TYR A 62 1.70 3.65 16.69
C TYR A 62 0.37 4.40 16.78
N GLN A 63 0.18 5.24 17.80
CA GLN A 63 -1.02 6.08 17.92
C GLN A 63 -1.10 7.15 16.82
N ILE A 64 0.01 7.82 16.52
CA ILE A 64 0.11 8.81 15.43
C ILE A 64 -0.17 8.12 14.09
N TYR A 65 0.47 6.98 13.82
CA TYR A 65 0.23 6.22 12.60
C TYR A 65 -1.23 5.77 12.46
N SER A 66 -1.87 5.35 13.57
CA SER A 66 -3.29 5.00 13.59
C SER A 66 -4.19 6.21 13.26
N LEU A 67 -3.88 7.39 13.81
CA LEU A 67 -4.60 8.63 13.53
C LEU A 67 -4.42 9.08 12.07
N GLU A 68 -3.20 9.06 11.55
CA GLU A 68 -2.90 9.39 10.15
C GLU A 68 -3.68 8.47 9.19
N LYS A 69 -3.75 7.17 9.50
CA LYS A 69 -4.53 6.21 8.72
C LYS A 69 -6.04 6.48 8.79
N GLN A 70 -6.57 6.89 9.95
CA GLN A 70 -7.98 7.25 10.09
C GLN A 70 -8.33 8.54 9.33
N VAL A 71 -7.48 9.57 9.41
CA VAL A 71 -7.64 10.81 8.63
C VAL A 71 -7.59 10.49 7.13
N SER A 72 -6.62 9.70 6.68
CA SER A 72 -6.53 9.27 5.29
C SER A 72 -7.79 8.51 4.81
N LEU A 73 -8.34 7.62 5.64
CA LEU A 73 -9.60 6.92 5.33
C LEU A 73 -10.80 7.87 5.27
N LEU A 74 -10.90 8.84 6.18
CA LEU A 74 -11.96 9.84 6.17
C LEU A 74 -11.87 10.77 4.96
N THR A 75 -10.67 11.22 4.60
CA THR A 75 -10.42 12.01 3.40
C THR A 75 -10.86 11.24 2.16
N ARG A 76 -10.46 9.97 2.03
CA ARG A 76 -10.89 9.11 0.93
C ARG A 76 -12.42 8.92 0.87
N LEU A 77 -13.09 8.76 2.01
CA LEU A 77 -14.56 8.66 2.05
C LEU A 77 -15.23 9.96 1.61
N LEU A 78 -14.68 11.11 2.00
CA LEU A 78 -15.17 12.42 1.54
C LEU A 78 -14.96 12.60 0.04
N ASP A 79 -13.82 12.18 -0.49
CA ASP A 79 -13.52 12.22 -1.92
C ASP A 79 -14.47 11.31 -2.71
N CYS A 80 -14.69 10.06 -2.26
CA CYS A 80 -15.67 9.18 -2.89
C CYS A 80 -17.09 9.77 -2.84
N LYS A 81 -17.47 10.43 -1.74
CA LYS A 81 -18.77 11.12 -1.65
C LYS A 81 -18.84 12.29 -2.63
N ARG A 82 -17.78 13.09 -2.78
CA ARG A 82 -17.71 14.19 -3.75
C ARG A 82 -17.80 13.67 -5.18
N GLU A 83 -17.09 12.59 -5.50
CA GLU A 83 -17.11 11.94 -6.81
C GLU A 83 -18.50 11.38 -7.14
N ALA A 84 -19.15 10.70 -6.18
CA ALA A 84 -20.52 10.20 -6.36
C ALA A 84 -21.51 11.34 -6.60
N VAL A 85 -21.42 12.43 -5.85
CA VAL A 85 -22.26 13.62 -6.05
C VAL A 85 -21.99 14.26 -7.41
N ALA A 86 -20.73 14.43 -7.82
CA ALA A 86 -20.37 14.97 -9.12
C ALA A 86 -20.88 14.09 -10.28
N THR A 87 -20.85 12.77 -10.11
CA THR A 87 -21.41 11.81 -11.06
C THR A 87 -22.93 11.95 -11.15
N CYS A 88 -23.62 12.04 -10.02
CA CYS A 88 -25.06 12.32 -9.98
C CYS A 88 -25.39 13.66 -10.65
N GLU A 89 -24.60 14.71 -10.44
CA GLU A 89 -24.79 16.00 -11.10
C GLU A 89 -24.62 15.91 -12.61
N THR A 90 -23.61 15.16 -13.08
CA THR A 90 -23.37 14.92 -14.51
C THR A 90 -24.57 14.19 -15.14
N ILE A 91 -25.06 13.13 -14.50
CA ILE A 91 -26.24 12.38 -14.97
C ILE A 91 -27.48 13.27 -14.99
N LEU A 92 -27.71 14.10 -13.96
CA LEU A 92 -28.85 15.03 -13.93
C LEU A 92 -28.74 16.09 -15.03
N LEU A 93 -27.54 16.55 -15.38
CA LEU A 93 -27.31 17.48 -16.49
C LEU A 93 -27.57 16.82 -17.84
N GLU A 94 -27.07 15.61 -18.06
CA GLU A 94 -27.32 14.84 -19.29
C GLU A 94 -28.81 14.54 -19.48
N LEU A 95 -29.50 14.13 -18.41
CA LEU A 95 -30.93 13.88 -18.42
C LEU A 95 -31.73 15.16 -18.73
N ASN A 96 -31.31 16.30 -18.16
CA ASN A 96 -31.92 17.59 -18.45
C ASN A 96 -31.72 17.98 -19.93
N GLN A 97 -30.50 17.84 -20.46
CA GLN A 97 -30.21 18.12 -21.86
C GLN A 97 -31.01 17.21 -22.80
N PHE A 98 -31.10 15.91 -22.47
CA PHE A 98 -31.92 14.96 -23.22
C PHE A 98 -33.39 15.38 -23.27
N LEU A 99 -33.97 15.82 -22.15
CA LEU A 99 -35.36 16.28 -22.11
C LEU A 99 -35.57 17.58 -22.88
N GLN A 100 -34.59 18.50 -22.88
CA GLN A 100 -34.62 19.71 -23.71
C GLN A 100 -34.56 19.39 -25.20
N ASP A 101 -33.66 18.49 -25.60
CA ASP A 101 -33.54 18.03 -26.99
C ASP A 101 -34.80 17.27 -27.44
N PHE A 102 -35.39 16.46 -26.54
CA PHE A 102 -36.63 15.76 -26.78
C PHE A 102 -37.80 16.74 -26.94
N LYS A 103 -37.89 17.76 -26.09
CA LYS A 103 -38.86 18.86 -26.21
C LYS A 103 -38.81 19.52 -27.59
N GLY A 104 -37.60 19.76 -28.12
CA GLY A 104 -37.40 20.33 -29.46
C GLY A 104 -37.77 19.40 -30.63
N LYS A 105 -37.79 18.07 -30.41
CA LYS A 105 -38.06 17.06 -31.45
C LYS A 105 -39.52 16.59 -31.52
N ILE A 106 -40.34 16.94 -30.53
CA ILE A 106 -41.77 16.62 -30.55
C ILE A 106 -42.44 17.43 -31.67
N THR A 107 -42.56 16.81 -32.83
CA THR A 107 -43.41 17.29 -33.91
C THR A 107 -44.87 17.04 -33.52
N ARG A 108 -45.78 17.95 -33.90
CA ARG A 108 -47.21 18.07 -33.48
C ARG A 108 -48.10 16.81 -33.57
N LYS A 109 -47.59 15.64 -33.96
CA LYS A 109 -48.35 14.40 -34.16
C LYS A 109 -48.45 13.50 -32.92
N GLU A 110 -47.64 13.70 -31.88
CA GLU A 110 -47.71 12.89 -30.65
C GLU A 110 -48.24 13.73 -29.48
N HIS A 111 -49.32 13.28 -28.83
CA HIS A 111 -50.02 13.92 -27.70
C HIS A 111 -49.22 13.86 -26.38
N ILE A 112 -47.92 14.14 -26.40
CA ILE A 112 -47.16 14.34 -25.16
C ILE A 112 -47.28 15.83 -24.81
N ASP A 113 -47.96 16.11 -23.69
CA ASP A 113 -48.20 17.46 -23.21
C ASP A 113 -46.86 18.14 -22.89
N GLU A 114 -46.53 19.19 -23.63
CA GLU A 114 -45.28 19.96 -23.48
C GLU A 114 -45.10 20.48 -22.05
N LEU A 115 -46.23 20.76 -21.37
CA LEU A 115 -46.27 21.17 -19.97
C LEU A 115 -45.65 20.10 -19.06
N LEU A 116 -45.89 18.82 -19.33
CA LEU A 116 -45.39 17.69 -18.54
C LEU A 116 -43.86 17.61 -18.61
N ILE A 117 -43.29 17.78 -19.80
CA ILE A 117 -41.83 17.77 -20.02
C ILE A 117 -41.17 18.96 -19.35
N GLN A 118 -41.78 20.14 -19.42
CA GLN A 118 -41.28 21.32 -18.71
C GLN A 118 -41.28 21.09 -17.19
N THR A 119 -42.32 20.45 -16.66
CA THR A 119 -42.40 20.11 -15.24
C THR A 119 -41.26 19.15 -14.82
N TRP A 120 -40.84 18.25 -15.71
CA TRP A 120 -39.73 17.33 -15.44
C TRP A 120 -38.39 18.06 -15.41
N ILE A 121 -38.15 18.94 -16.38
CA ILE A 121 -36.97 19.81 -16.45
C ILE A 121 -36.83 20.62 -15.15
N ASP A 122 -37.91 21.29 -14.73
CA ASP A 122 -37.89 22.14 -13.53
C ASP A 122 -37.61 21.32 -12.26
N ARG A 123 -38.12 20.08 -12.20
CA ARG A 123 -37.92 19.18 -11.06
C ARG A 123 -36.50 18.61 -11.00
N ILE A 124 -35.91 18.26 -12.14
CA ILE A 124 -34.51 17.84 -12.25
C ILE A 124 -33.60 18.99 -11.82
N GLU A 125 -33.86 20.22 -12.27
CA GLU A 125 -33.11 21.39 -11.82
C GLU A 125 -33.25 21.66 -10.32
N SER A 126 -34.47 21.56 -9.79
CA SER A 126 -34.74 21.75 -8.36
C SER A 126 -33.97 20.72 -7.51
N ASN A 127 -33.96 19.45 -7.94
CA ASN A 127 -33.22 18.39 -7.26
C ASN A 127 -31.70 18.59 -7.36
N ARG A 128 -31.19 19.01 -8.52
CA ARG A 128 -29.77 19.37 -8.69
C ARG A 128 -29.37 20.51 -7.74
N LYS A 129 -30.15 21.59 -7.70
CA LYS A 129 -29.94 22.73 -6.80
C LYS A 129 -29.98 22.32 -5.32
N LYS A 130 -30.90 21.42 -4.93
CA LYS A 130 -30.98 20.89 -3.56
C LYS A 130 -29.80 19.99 -3.20
N SER A 131 -29.32 19.14 -4.11
CA SER A 131 -28.14 18.29 -3.90
C SER A 131 -26.86 19.12 -3.75
N PHE A 132 -26.70 20.15 -4.59
CA PHE A 132 -25.57 21.07 -4.49
C PHE A 132 -25.63 21.87 -3.18
N LYS A 133 -26.82 22.38 -2.82
CA LYS A 133 -27.03 23.12 -1.58
C LYS A 133 -26.83 22.25 -0.34
N SER A 134 -27.27 20.99 -0.32
CA SER A 134 -26.98 20.10 0.81
C SER A 134 -25.47 19.83 0.95
N MET A 135 -24.73 19.75 -0.15
CA MET A 135 -23.28 19.61 -0.12
C MET A 135 -22.60 20.87 0.46
N GLN A 136 -23.08 22.05 0.07
CA GLN A 136 -22.62 23.35 0.57
C GLN A 136 -23.00 23.57 2.04
N ASP A 137 -24.22 23.20 2.41
CA ASP A 137 -24.73 23.28 3.77
C ASP A 137 -23.93 22.36 4.71
N HIS A 138 -23.54 21.16 4.27
CA HIS A 138 -22.65 20.28 5.03
C HIS A 138 -21.20 20.80 5.14
N THR A 139 -20.79 21.73 4.28
CA THR A 139 -19.51 22.44 4.41
C THR A 139 -19.63 23.70 5.29
N SER A 140 -20.83 24.24 5.48
CA SER A 140 -21.12 25.38 6.38
C SER A 140 -21.72 25.00 7.74
N LEU A 141 -22.03 23.72 7.99
CA LEU A 141 -22.62 23.21 9.24
C LEU A 141 -21.60 23.00 10.39
N SER A 142 -20.52 23.78 10.44
CA SER A 142 -19.65 23.85 11.64
C SER A 142 -20.18 24.81 12.72
N ASP A 143 -21.24 25.58 12.44
CA ASP A 143 -21.65 26.71 13.28
C ASP A 143 -22.91 26.47 14.16
N SER A 144 -23.37 25.23 14.39
CA SER A 144 -24.48 25.02 15.35
C SER A 144 -24.43 23.71 16.17
N ASP A 145 -23.99 23.84 17.42
CA ASP A 145 -24.64 23.37 18.66
C ASP A 145 -25.21 21.94 18.76
N THR A 146 -24.54 20.92 18.23
CA THR A 146 -24.90 19.51 18.55
C THR A 146 -23.73 18.62 18.98
N LEU A 147 -22.72 19.23 19.63
CA LEU A 147 -21.78 18.52 20.49
C LEU A 147 -22.13 18.83 21.96
N TYR A 148 -23.07 18.06 22.50
CA TYR A 148 -23.25 17.94 23.94
C TYR A 148 -21.94 17.37 24.54
N ALA A 149 -21.11 18.25 25.10
CA ALA A 149 -20.09 17.89 26.06
C ALA A 149 -20.72 17.85 27.47
N PRO A 150 -20.37 16.89 28.35
CA PRO A 150 -20.81 16.94 29.73
C PRO A 150 -20.14 18.13 30.44
N ASN A 151 -20.96 19.01 31.01
CA ASN A 151 -20.55 20.15 31.80
C ASN A 151 -19.80 19.71 33.07
N SER A 152 -18.46 19.72 33.07
CA SER A 152 -17.67 19.77 34.33
C SER A 152 -16.19 20.14 34.21
N ALA A 153 -15.68 20.59 33.06
CA ALA A 153 -14.33 21.17 33.00
C ALA A 153 -14.42 22.68 32.75
N LYS A 154 -14.12 23.46 33.78
CA LYS A 154 -13.86 24.90 33.66
C LYS A 154 -12.63 25.07 32.76
N PHE A 155 -12.85 25.25 31.47
CA PHE A 155 -11.79 25.67 30.56
C PHE A 155 -11.28 27.04 31.01
N ILE A 156 -9.96 27.10 31.18
CA ILE A 156 -9.22 28.29 31.58
C ILE A 156 -9.59 29.42 30.62
N HIS A 157 -10.02 30.56 31.19
CA HIS A 157 -10.38 31.78 30.49
C HIS A 157 -9.37 32.13 29.38
N GLN A 158 -9.71 31.80 28.13
CA GLN A 158 -9.21 32.49 26.95
C GLN A 158 -10.37 33.32 26.41
N GLU A 159 -10.06 34.52 25.92
CA GLU A 159 -11.03 35.48 25.37
C GLU A 159 -12.04 34.78 24.44
N PRO A 160 -13.32 35.20 24.46
CA PRO A 160 -14.34 34.60 23.61
C PRO A 160 -13.89 34.71 22.15
N ILE A 161 -13.69 33.56 21.51
CA ILE A 161 -13.31 33.47 20.11
C ILE A 161 -14.42 34.12 19.28
N HIS A 162 -14.11 35.21 18.59
CA HIS A 162 -15.08 35.93 17.78
C HIS A 162 -15.14 35.35 16.37
N LEU A 163 -16.28 35.51 15.69
CA LEU A 163 -16.50 35.07 14.30
C LEU A 163 -15.42 35.61 13.33
N LEU A 164 -14.87 36.80 13.61
CA LEU A 164 -13.75 37.37 12.85
C LEU A 164 -12.42 36.61 13.00
N ASP A 165 -12.19 35.94 14.14
CA ASP A 165 -11.00 35.11 14.34
C ASP A 165 -11.08 33.82 13.51
N ILE A 166 -12.30 33.30 13.29
CA ILE A 166 -12.59 32.15 12.43
C ILE A 166 -12.39 32.51 10.97
N CYS A 167 -12.97 33.63 10.53
CA CYS A 167 -12.86 34.09 9.13
C CYS A 167 -11.45 34.57 8.75
N SER A 168 -10.60 34.91 9.72
CA SER A 168 -9.22 35.35 9.48
C SER A 168 -8.18 34.21 9.47
N GLY A 169 -8.60 32.95 9.64
CA GLY A 169 -7.70 31.79 9.64
C GLY A 169 -6.85 31.64 10.90
N LYS A 170 -7.09 32.42 11.96
CA LYS A 170 -6.31 32.38 13.22
C LYS A 170 -6.55 31.13 14.09
N ILE A 171 -7.46 30.24 13.67
CA ILE A 171 -7.93 29.09 14.48
C ILE A 171 -7.39 27.75 13.96
N GLU A 172 -6.69 27.72 12.83
CA GLU A 172 -6.17 26.48 12.20
C GLU A 172 -5.17 25.70 13.07
N HIS A 173 -4.82 26.22 14.24
CA HIS A 173 -3.90 25.59 15.17
C HIS A 173 -4.47 25.48 16.58
N LEU A 174 -5.77 25.54 16.84
CA LEU A 174 -6.25 25.46 18.24
C LEU A 174 -5.90 24.11 18.89
N ASN A 175 -6.03 23.01 18.13
CA ASN A 175 -5.57 21.69 18.55
C ASN A 175 -4.03 21.60 18.59
N LEU A 176 -3.32 22.19 17.63
CA LEU A 176 -1.85 22.20 17.61
C LEU A 176 -1.25 23.09 18.71
N LYS A 177 -1.96 24.15 19.12
CA LYS A 177 -1.63 25.05 20.21
C LYS A 177 -1.91 24.35 21.53
N ASN A 178 -3.00 23.59 21.63
CA ASN A 178 -3.24 22.71 22.78
C ASN A 178 -2.19 21.59 22.87
N ILE A 179 -1.77 21.02 21.74
CA ILE A 179 -0.67 20.05 21.68
C ILE A 179 0.66 20.71 22.07
N ALA A 180 0.99 21.89 21.54
CA ALA A 180 2.20 22.63 21.89
C ALA A 180 2.22 23.08 23.35
N ASN A 181 1.06 23.47 23.90
CA ASN A 181 0.90 23.79 25.31
C ASN A 181 1.08 22.53 26.17
N LEU A 182 0.50 21.40 25.78
CA LEU A 182 0.69 20.12 26.47
C LEU A 182 2.14 19.63 26.39
N GLU A 183 2.79 19.78 25.24
CA GLU A 183 4.21 19.48 25.05
C GLU A 183 5.08 20.36 25.94
N SER A 184 4.77 21.65 26.04
CA SER A 184 5.43 22.58 26.96
C SER A 184 5.18 22.19 28.43
N SER A 185 3.95 21.81 28.79
CA SER A 185 3.60 21.32 30.13
C SER A 185 4.34 20.03 30.48
N LEU A 186 4.46 19.09 29.53
CA LEU A 186 5.21 17.84 29.69
C LEU A 186 6.72 18.09 29.83
N HIS A 187 7.26 19.01 29.02
CA HIS A 187 8.67 19.39 29.11
C HIS A 187 8.99 20.02 30.48
N ASN A 188 8.14 20.93 30.94
CA ASN A 188 8.28 21.56 32.25
C ASN A 188 8.12 20.53 33.39
N LEU A 189 7.16 19.61 33.28
CA LEU A 189 6.99 18.53 34.25
C LEU A 189 8.23 17.63 34.32
N HIS A 190 8.83 17.32 33.17
CA HIS A 190 10.06 16.54 33.10
C HIS A 190 11.25 17.28 33.71
N ALA A 191 11.40 18.58 33.43
CA ALA A 191 12.42 19.41 34.06
C ALA A 191 12.26 19.47 35.59
N ASP A 192 11.03 19.60 36.08
CA ASP A 192 10.71 19.61 37.51
C ASP A 192 10.99 18.25 38.17
N LEU A 193 10.62 17.13 37.52
CA LEU A 193 10.94 15.77 37.98
C LEU A 193 12.44 15.54 38.07
N ARG A 194 13.20 16.01 37.08
CA ARG A 194 14.66 15.90 37.07
C ARG A 194 15.32 16.77 38.13
N SER A 195 14.81 17.99 38.34
CA SER A 195 15.24 18.85 39.44
C SER A 195 14.96 18.21 40.80
N PHE A 196 13.79 17.59 40.97
CA PHE A 196 13.42 16.89 42.20
C PHE A 196 14.29 15.64 42.43
N GLN A 197 14.59 14.89 41.37
CA GLN A 197 15.50 13.74 41.42
C GLN A 197 16.92 14.16 41.83
N ASN A 198 17.45 15.24 41.26
CA ASN A 198 18.77 15.77 41.63
C ASN A 198 18.79 16.26 43.09
N GLU A 199 17.72 16.91 43.55
CA GLU A 199 17.59 17.35 44.95
C GLU A 199 17.54 16.17 45.93
N LEU A 200 16.87 15.06 45.56
CA LEU A 200 16.90 13.82 46.33
C LEU A 200 18.31 13.20 46.36
N LEU A 201 19.00 13.17 45.22
CA LEU A 201 20.36 12.61 45.13
C LEU A 201 21.38 13.44 45.93
N ASP A 202 21.32 14.77 45.85
CA ASP A 202 22.19 15.67 46.62
C ASP A 202 21.96 15.52 48.13
N GLN A 203 20.71 15.32 48.55
CA GLN A 203 20.38 15.09 49.96
C GLN A 203 20.81 13.70 50.46
N THR A 204 20.83 12.67 49.61
CA THR A 204 21.37 11.35 50.01
C THR A 204 22.88 11.35 50.26
N ASN A 205 23.62 12.32 49.69
CA ASN A 205 25.06 12.47 49.89
C ASN A 205 25.40 13.24 51.17
N HIS A 206 24.50 14.08 51.67
CA HIS A 206 24.68 14.80 52.93
C HIS A 206 23.96 14.06 54.06
N LYS A 207 24.70 13.15 54.72
CA LYS A 207 24.26 12.57 56.01
C LYS A 207 24.00 13.71 56.98
N ILE A 208 22.82 13.67 57.64
CA ILE A 208 22.27 14.59 58.66
C ILE A 208 21.24 15.55 58.06
N PHE A 209 19.94 15.29 58.25
CA PHE A 209 19.02 16.14 59.03
C PHE A 209 17.63 15.47 59.20
N PRO A 210 16.98 15.57 60.38
CA PRO A 210 15.63 15.06 60.65
C PRO A 210 14.49 15.97 60.16
N ASP A 211 14.77 17.21 59.74
CA ASP A 211 13.76 18.20 59.33
C ASP A 211 13.51 18.24 57.81
N LEU A 212 13.91 17.19 57.08
CA LEU A 212 13.74 17.03 55.63
C LEU A 212 12.27 16.99 55.17
N ASP A 213 11.32 16.95 56.11
CA ASP A 213 9.99 16.43 55.84
C ASP A 213 9.09 17.45 55.13
N HIS A 214 9.17 18.74 55.45
CA HIS A 214 8.10 19.65 55.01
C HIS A 214 8.24 20.16 53.57
N ASN A 215 9.45 20.49 53.13
CA ASN A 215 9.67 21.05 51.79
C ASN A 215 9.64 19.97 50.70
N LEU A 216 10.19 18.78 50.97
CA LEU A 216 10.10 17.65 50.04
C LEU A 216 8.66 17.15 49.91
N VAL A 217 7.91 17.05 51.01
CA VAL A 217 6.49 16.65 50.97
C VAL A 217 5.66 17.71 50.24
N LYS A 218 5.93 19.01 50.46
CA LYS A 218 5.27 20.09 49.73
C LYS A 218 5.57 20.01 48.23
N ARG A 219 6.84 19.86 47.85
CA ARG A 219 7.27 19.78 46.46
C ARG A 219 6.77 18.51 45.76
N SER A 220 6.72 17.38 46.48
CA SER A 220 6.11 16.13 46.02
C SER A 220 4.61 16.28 45.76
N LYS A 221 3.87 16.98 46.63
CA LYS A 221 2.45 17.31 46.41
C LYS A 221 2.24 18.23 45.21
N GLU A 222 3.08 19.24 45.03
CA GLU A 222 3.04 20.12 43.86
C GLU A 222 3.31 19.34 42.56
N LEU A 223 4.29 18.43 42.58
CA LEU A 223 4.61 17.55 41.45
C LEU A 223 3.45 16.59 41.13
N SER A 224 2.86 15.96 42.15
CA SER A 224 1.71 15.08 42.01
C SER A 224 0.51 15.79 41.39
N ASN A 225 0.26 17.04 41.79
CA ASN A 225 -0.78 17.87 41.16
C ASN A 225 -0.45 18.19 39.69
N LYS A 226 0.80 18.55 39.37
CA LYS A 226 1.20 18.76 37.96
C LYS A 226 1.07 17.49 37.13
N ILE A 227 1.46 16.33 37.67
CA ILE A 227 1.30 15.03 37.01
C ILE A 227 -0.18 14.79 36.72
N ASN A 228 -1.07 14.97 37.69
CA ASN A 228 -2.50 14.77 37.51
C ASN A 228 -3.11 15.72 36.46
N ILE A 229 -2.74 17.00 36.48
CA ILE A 229 -3.20 17.97 35.48
C ILE A 229 -2.73 17.56 34.08
N THR A 230 -1.44 17.27 33.93
CA THR A 230 -0.86 16.91 32.62
C THR A 230 -1.42 15.59 32.10
N THR A 231 -1.67 14.62 32.99
CA THR A 231 -2.29 13.31 32.65
C THR A 231 -3.74 13.48 32.22
N ASN A 232 -4.48 14.36 32.89
CA ASN A 232 -5.85 14.71 32.49
C ASN A 232 -5.87 15.43 31.15
N GLU A 233 -4.97 16.39 30.91
CA GLU A 233 -4.83 17.05 29.59
C GLU A 233 -4.49 16.04 28.49
N LEU A 234 -3.60 15.07 28.77
CA LEU A 234 -3.27 13.96 27.87
C LEU A 234 -4.49 13.07 27.61
N PHE A 235 -5.29 12.80 28.64
CA PHE A 235 -6.53 12.04 28.55
C PHE A 235 -7.60 12.80 27.73
N TYR A 236 -7.75 14.11 27.91
CA TYR A 236 -8.64 14.93 27.10
C TYR A 236 -8.20 14.98 25.64
N LEU A 237 -6.88 15.02 25.37
CA LEU A 237 -6.36 14.91 24.02
C LEU A 237 -6.67 13.54 23.40
N SER A 238 -6.68 12.47 24.20
CA SER A 238 -7.11 11.13 23.77
C SER A 238 -8.63 10.99 23.57
N ILE A 239 -9.44 11.82 24.25
CA ILE A 239 -10.91 11.90 24.08
C ILE A 239 -11.33 12.84 22.94
N LEU A 240 -10.47 13.78 22.54
CA LEU A 240 -10.67 14.64 21.36
C LEU A 240 -10.53 13.88 20.02
N VAL A 241 -10.25 12.58 20.06
CA VAL A 241 -10.66 11.65 18.99
C VAL A 241 -12.19 11.70 18.94
N PRO A 242 -12.83 12.07 17.82
CA PRO A 242 -14.27 12.10 17.76
C PRO A 242 -14.83 10.71 18.08
N THR A 243 -15.28 10.55 19.33
CA THR A 243 -16.14 9.47 19.81
C THR A 243 -17.54 9.74 19.30
N ARG A 244 -17.70 9.72 17.98
CA ARG A 244 -18.99 9.52 17.33
C ARG A 244 -18.78 8.58 16.15
N HIS A 245 -18.82 7.29 16.46
CA HIS A 245 -19.76 6.47 15.72
C HIS A 245 -21.12 7.15 15.92
N GLN A 246 -21.50 8.04 15.02
CA GLN A 246 -22.91 8.24 14.78
C GLN A 246 -23.41 6.82 14.52
N LYS A 247 -24.12 6.25 15.51
CA LYS A 247 -25.20 5.34 15.17
C LYS A 247 -26.05 6.15 14.22
N CYS A 248 -25.76 6.06 12.92
CA CYS A 248 -26.73 6.39 11.90
C CYS A 248 -27.87 5.42 12.18
N SER A 249 -28.81 5.86 13.04
CA SER A 249 -30.12 5.27 13.22
C SER A 249 -30.99 5.53 11.99
N PHE A 250 -30.38 5.73 10.83
CA PHE A 250 -30.97 5.40 9.56
C PHE A 250 -30.49 3.98 9.29
N ALA A 251 -31.21 2.99 9.82
CA ALA A 251 -31.35 1.77 9.03
C ALA A 251 -31.94 2.29 7.70
N PRO A 252 -31.20 2.25 6.58
CA PRO A 252 -31.82 2.62 5.31
C PRO A 252 -32.99 1.65 5.18
N GLU A 253 -34.21 2.19 5.20
CA GLU A 253 -35.39 1.41 4.85
C GLU A 253 -35.03 0.71 3.54
N GLN A 254 -35.17 -0.62 3.51
CA GLN A 254 -34.93 -1.37 2.29
C GLN A 254 -35.81 -0.74 1.22
N ILE A 255 -35.17 -0.14 0.22
CA ILE A 255 -35.87 0.48 -0.89
C ILE A 255 -36.53 -0.68 -1.63
N THR A 256 -37.84 -0.83 -1.48
CA THR A 256 -38.60 -1.87 -2.17
C THR A 256 -39.06 -1.36 -3.52
N THR A 257 -39.14 -2.27 -4.49
CA THR A 257 -39.61 -1.97 -5.84
C THR A 257 -41.00 -1.37 -5.83
N ASP A 258 -41.85 -1.85 -4.91
CA ASP A 258 -43.21 -1.35 -4.74
C ASP A 258 -43.25 0.11 -4.30
N LEU A 259 -42.31 0.56 -3.44
CA LEU A 259 -42.25 1.95 -2.98
C LEU A 259 -41.87 2.91 -4.11
N ILE A 260 -40.91 2.51 -4.94
CA ILE A 260 -40.49 3.31 -6.12
C ILE A 260 -41.56 3.26 -7.20
N CYS A 261 -42.13 2.08 -7.48
CA CYS A 261 -43.20 1.91 -8.45
C CYS A 261 -44.49 2.64 -8.03
N GLN A 262 -44.85 2.69 -6.75
CA GLN A 262 -45.97 3.50 -6.25
C GLN A 262 -45.72 5.00 -6.46
N ARG A 263 -44.51 5.49 -6.18
CA ARG A 263 -44.17 6.91 -6.38
C ARG A 263 -44.16 7.30 -7.87
N ILE A 264 -43.71 6.41 -8.73
CA ILE A 264 -43.72 6.63 -10.19
C ILE A 264 -45.15 6.52 -10.72
N ASN A 265 -45.92 5.51 -10.33
CA ASN A 265 -47.30 5.32 -10.80
C ASN A 265 -48.28 6.39 -10.28
N SER A 266 -48.04 6.95 -9.09
CA SER A 266 -48.83 8.08 -8.59
C SER A 266 -48.52 9.40 -9.29
N GLN A 267 -47.35 9.52 -9.93
CA GLN A 267 -46.91 10.73 -10.61
C GLN A 267 -47.03 10.67 -12.14
N PHE A 268 -47.12 9.47 -12.73
CA PHE A 268 -47.09 9.29 -14.18
C PHE A 268 -48.16 8.29 -14.67
N ARG A 269 -48.93 8.68 -15.70
CA ARG A 269 -49.84 7.78 -16.44
C ARG A 269 -49.07 7.03 -17.52
N LEU A 270 -48.33 6.00 -17.13
CA LEU A 270 -47.56 5.15 -18.05
C LEU A 270 -48.43 4.05 -18.67
N SER A 271 -48.12 3.66 -19.92
CA SER A 271 -48.76 2.52 -20.58
C SER A 271 -48.36 1.18 -19.92
N PRO A 272 -49.16 0.11 -20.06
CA PRO A 272 -48.91 -1.18 -19.37
C PRO A 272 -47.55 -1.80 -19.72
N ASN A 273 -47.13 -1.68 -20.99
CA ASN A 273 -45.87 -2.23 -21.47
C ASN A 273 -44.66 -1.46 -20.93
N ILE A 274 -44.75 -0.13 -20.83
CA ILE A 274 -43.67 0.70 -20.27
C ILE A 274 -43.57 0.45 -18.76
N LYS A 275 -44.69 0.24 -18.04
CA LYS A 275 -44.67 -0.12 -16.62
C LYS A 275 -43.91 -1.41 -16.35
N LEU A 276 -44.14 -2.46 -17.17
CA LEU A 276 -43.43 -3.74 -17.02
C LEU A 276 -41.92 -3.61 -17.24
N VAL A 277 -41.50 -2.86 -18.27
CA VAL A 277 -40.07 -2.63 -18.54
C VAL A 277 -39.43 -1.78 -17.43
N LEU A 278 -40.11 -0.72 -17.00
CA LEU A 278 -39.62 0.15 -15.94
C LEU A 278 -39.52 -0.60 -14.61
N GLN A 279 -40.51 -1.42 -14.28
CA GLN A 279 -40.52 -2.25 -13.08
C GLN A 279 -39.36 -3.25 -13.10
N SER A 280 -39.12 -3.94 -14.22
CA SER A 280 -37.96 -4.84 -14.39
C SER A 280 -36.61 -4.12 -14.26
N MET A 281 -36.49 -2.89 -14.78
CA MET A 281 -35.28 -2.06 -14.62
C MET A 281 -35.09 -1.61 -13.17
N ILE A 282 -36.16 -1.16 -12.52
CA ILE A 282 -36.13 -0.74 -11.12
C ILE A 282 -35.81 -1.93 -10.21
N ASP A 283 -36.40 -3.11 -10.45
CA ASP A 283 -36.07 -4.35 -9.74
C ASP A 283 -34.58 -4.69 -9.88
N SER A 284 -34.02 -4.58 -11.09
CA SER A 284 -32.61 -4.86 -11.34
C SER A 284 -31.69 -3.86 -10.63
N LEU A 285 -32.03 -2.57 -10.65
CA LEU A 285 -31.28 -1.52 -9.97
C LEU A 285 -31.36 -1.63 -8.44
N ILE A 286 -32.55 -1.92 -7.90
CA ILE A 286 -32.75 -2.13 -6.47
C ILE A 286 -32.01 -3.38 -6.00
N CYS A 287 -32.04 -4.47 -6.76
CA CYS A 287 -31.26 -5.67 -6.45
C CYS A 287 -29.76 -5.38 -6.41
N SER A 288 -29.24 -4.64 -7.41
CA SER A 288 -27.83 -4.23 -7.44
C SER A 288 -27.46 -3.33 -6.25
N TYR A 289 -28.26 -2.30 -5.97
CA TYR A 289 -28.04 -1.39 -4.85
C TYR A 289 -28.14 -2.07 -3.48
N ASN A 290 -29.16 -2.91 -3.26
CA ASN A 290 -29.31 -3.64 -2.01
C ASN A 290 -28.18 -4.64 -1.78
N HIS A 291 -27.65 -5.23 -2.86
CA HIS A 291 -26.49 -6.12 -2.79
C HIS A 291 -25.20 -5.34 -2.48
N GLU A 292 -24.94 -4.21 -3.13
CA GLU A 292 -23.81 -3.33 -2.81
C GLU A 292 -23.88 -2.88 -1.33
N LEU A 293 -25.06 -2.53 -0.86
CA LEU A 293 -25.30 -2.16 0.53
C LEU A 293 -25.08 -3.34 1.50
N HIS A 294 -25.40 -4.57 1.09
CA HIS A 294 -25.08 -5.79 1.84
C HIS A 294 -23.57 -6.03 1.91
N LEU A 295 -22.84 -5.89 0.79
CA LEU A 295 -21.38 -6.01 0.75
C LEU A 295 -20.70 -4.96 1.62
N LEU A 296 -21.15 -3.70 1.57
CA LEU A 296 -20.64 -2.64 2.44
C LEU A 296 -20.92 -2.91 3.93
N LYS A 297 -22.08 -3.49 4.26
CA LYS A 297 -22.38 -3.95 5.64
C LYS A 297 -21.44 -5.07 6.08
N LEU A 298 -21.18 -6.05 5.22
CA LEU A 298 -20.23 -7.13 5.51
C LEU A 298 -18.81 -6.59 5.71
N GLU A 299 -18.34 -5.71 4.82
CA GLU A 299 -17.02 -5.10 4.93
C GLU A 299 -16.88 -4.27 6.21
N SER A 300 -17.91 -3.48 6.55
CA SER A 300 -17.98 -2.75 7.81
C SER A 300 -17.91 -3.70 9.01
N ASN A 301 -18.68 -4.80 9.01
CA ASN A 301 -18.65 -5.80 10.07
C ASN A 301 -17.25 -6.44 10.22
N ILE A 302 -16.57 -6.76 9.13
CA ILE A 302 -15.20 -7.32 9.15
C ILE A 302 -14.22 -6.31 9.73
N LYS A 303 -14.27 -5.06 9.27
CA LYS A 303 -13.41 -3.97 9.80
C LYS A 303 -13.66 -3.74 11.29
N THR A 304 -14.92 -3.85 11.73
CA THR A 304 -15.30 -3.69 13.14
C THR A 304 -14.77 -4.87 13.98
N LYS A 305 -14.88 -6.10 13.47
CA LYS A 305 -14.26 -7.29 14.08
C LYS A 305 -12.73 -7.17 14.16
N GLN A 306 -12.06 -6.73 13.10
CA GLN A 306 -10.62 -6.45 13.09
C GLN A 306 -10.23 -5.42 14.15
N LEU A 307 -10.95 -4.30 14.22
CA LEU A 307 -10.71 -3.27 15.23
C LEU A 307 -10.92 -3.81 16.65
N SER A 308 -11.96 -4.61 16.90
CA SER A 308 -12.18 -5.24 18.20
C SER A 308 -11.09 -6.23 18.56
N PHE A 309 -10.54 -6.97 17.60
CA PHE A 309 -9.40 -7.86 17.81
C PHE A 309 -8.15 -7.09 18.25
N TYR A 310 -7.80 -6.02 17.52
CA TYR A 310 -6.65 -5.18 17.89
C TYR A 310 -6.85 -4.45 19.21
N ARG A 311 -8.07 -3.98 19.51
CA ARG A 311 -8.35 -3.23 20.74
C ARG A 311 -8.46 -4.11 21.98
N HIS A 312 -9.19 -5.21 21.89
CA HIS A 312 -9.49 -6.03 23.06
C HIS A 312 -8.60 -7.25 23.16
N SER A 313 -8.41 -7.99 22.07
CA SER A 313 -7.65 -9.24 22.14
C SER A 313 -6.17 -8.98 22.34
N LEU A 314 -5.57 -8.10 21.53
CA LEU A 314 -4.14 -7.79 21.63
C LEU A 314 -3.80 -7.08 22.95
N ALA A 315 -4.63 -6.14 23.39
CA ALA A 315 -4.45 -5.48 24.68
C ALA A 315 -4.59 -6.46 25.86
N ASN A 316 -5.55 -7.39 25.79
CA ASN A 316 -5.73 -8.41 26.83
C ASN A 316 -4.56 -9.40 26.86
N ILE A 317 -4.08 -9.84 25.70
CA ILE A 317 -2.89 -10.70 25.59
C ILE A 317 -1.66 -10.00 26.17
N HIS A 318 -1.44 -8.72 25.83
CA HIS A 318 -0.35 -7.92 26.41
C HIS A 318 -0.50 -7.75 27.92
N SER A 319 -1.72 -7.50 28.41
CA SER A 319 -1.99 -7.37 29.84
C SER A 319 -1.70 -8.69 30.58
N GLN A 320 -2.13 -9.83 30.03
CA GLN A 320 -1.85 -11.15 30.58
C GLN A 320 -0.35 -11.47 30.57
N TYR A 321 0.35 -11.13 29.49
CA TYR A 321 1.79 -11.29 29.40
C TYR A 321 2.54 -10.49 30.48
N ILE A 322 2.20 -9.21 30.64
CA ILE A 322 2.79 -8.36 31.67
C ILE A 322 2.46 -8.89 33.07
N GLN A 323 1.21 -9.31 33.31
CA GLN A 323 0.81 -9.90 34.60
C GLN A 323 1.60 -11.16 34.92
N ASN A 324 1.75 -12.07 33.95
CA ASN A 324 2.53 -13.29 34.12
C ASN A 324 4.00 -12.97 34.41
N LEU A 325 4.60 -12.01 33.70
CA LEU A 325 5.97 -11.58 33.98
C LEU A 325 6.13 -11.00 35.38
N ILE A 326 5.20 -10.15 35.82
CA ILE A 326 5.20 -9.58 37.17
C ILE A 326 5.06 -10.70 38.22
N GLU A 327 4.19 -11.68 37.98
CA GLU A 327 4.00 -12.82 38.88
C GLU A 327 5.26 -13.70 38.98
N ILE A 328 5.90 -14.00 37.84
CA ILE A 328 7.15 -14.75 37.78
C ILE A 328 8.28 -14.00 38.51
N LEU A 329 8.41 -12.70 38.29
CA LEU A 329 9.43 -11.88 38.95
C LEU A 329 9.17 -11.78 40.46
N SER A 330 7.92 -11.57 40.86
CA SER A 330 7.52 -11.48 42.27
C SER A 330 7.76 -12.81 43.00
N THR A 331 7.36 -13.94 42.40
CA THR A 331 7.58 -15.28 42.99
C THR A 331 9.06 -15.63 43.05
N GLY A 332 9.83 -15.30 42.00
CA GLY A 332 11.28 -15.44 41.98
C GLY A 332 11.96 -14.62 43.07
N GLN A 333 11.59 -13.34 43.22
CA GLN A 333 12.12 -12.45 44.25
C GLN A 333 11.77 -12.92 45.66
N GLN A 334 10.53 -13.36 45.90
CA GLN A 334 10.11 -13.89 47.19
C GLN A 334 10.87 -15.18 47.56
N SER A 335 11.05 -16.09 46.60
CA SER A 335 11.84 -17.31 46.79
C SER A 335 13.29 -16.99 47.13
N PHE A 336 13.91 -16.08 46.38
CA PHE A 336 15.29 -15.63 46.61
C PHE A 336 15.46 -14.96 47.98
N ASN A 337 14.57 -14.04 48.34
CA ASN A 337 14.60 -13.40 49.66
C ASN A 337 14.46 -14.42 50.79
N ARG A 338 13.58 -15.42 50.62
CA ARG A 338 13.42 -16.50 51.59
C ARG A 338 14.69 -17.32 51.74
N GLN A 339 15.35 -17.67 50.63
CA GLN A 339 16.63 -18.39 50.64
C GLN A 339 17.75 -17.58 51.31
N ILE A 340 17.90 -16.29 50.98
CA ILE A 340 18.86 -15.41 51.66
C ILE A 340 18.57 -15.35 53.15
N GLN A 341 17.31 -15.22 53.53
CA GLN A 341 16.93 -15.07 54.92
C GLN A 341 17.25 -16.34 55.74
N THR A 342 16.94 -17.53 55.21
CA THR A 342 17.17 -18.80 55.89
C THR A 342 18.63 -19.25 55.87
N HIS A 343 19.33 -19.06 54.74
CA HIS A 343 20.66 -19.64 54.56
C HIS A 343 21.82 -18.67 54.83
N LEU A 344 21.57 -17.37 54.82
CA LEU A 344 22.62 -16.37 55.02
C LEU A 344 22.34 -15.49 56.23
N TYR A 345 21.17 -14.86 56.29
CA TYR A 345 20.87 -13.88 57.34
C TYR A 345 20.77 -14.51 58.73
N GLU A 346 19.97 -15.56 58.89
CA GLU A 346 19.77 -16.22 60.20
C GLU A 346 21.07 -16.84 60.76
N PRO A 347 21.87 -17.58 59.98
CA PRO A 347 23.20 -18.04 60.41
C PRO A 347 24.14 -16.90 60.80
N LEU A 348 24.18 -15.82 60.02
CA LEU A 348 25.06 -14.68 60.28
C LEU A 348 24.67 -13.95 61.56
N VAL A 349 23.37 -13.76 61.80
CA VAL A 349 22.86 -13.15 63.04
C VAL A 349 23.24 -13.99 64.26
N ASN A 350 23.16 -15.33 64.16
CA ASN A 350 23.55 -16.22 65.24
C ASN A 350 25.06 -16.14 65.53
N VAL A 351 25.89 -16.13 64.49
CA VAL A 351 27.34 -15.96 64.62
C VAL A 351 27.69 -14.60 65.23
N ILE A 352 27.04 -13.51 64.80
CA ILE A 352 27.27 -12.17 65.34
C ILE A 352 26.83 -12.08 66.80
N LYS A 353 25.69 -12.70 67.17
CA LYS A 353 25.24 -12.77 68.57
C LYS A 353 26.26 -13.46 69.46
N ASP A 354 26.75 -14.62 69.06
CA ASP A 354 27.75 -15.35 69.85
C ASP A 354 29.12 -14.65 69.87
N PHE A 355 29.50 -13.99 68.78
CA PHE A 355 30.69 -13.13 68.76
C PHE A 355 30.59 -11.96 69.75
N ASN A 356 29.45 -11.27 69.77
CA ASN A 356 29.21 -10.19 70.72
C ASN A 356 29.20 -10.70 72.17
N ARG A 357 28.64 -11.90 72.41
CA ARG A 357 28.68 -12.55 73.72
C ARG A 357 30.13 -12.84 74.14
N MET A 358 30.92 -13.40 73.25
CA MET A 358 32.35 -13.64 73.46
C MET A 358 33.12 -12.35 73.79
N ASN A 359 32.86 -11.27 73.05
CA ASN A 359 33.55 -10.00 73.25
C ASN A 359 33.19 -9.34 74.59
N ASN A 360 31.95 -9.51 75.05
CA ASN A 360 31.44 -8.93 76.29
C ASN A 360 31.86 -9.74 77.54
N GLU A 361 31.70 -11.07 77.49
CA GLU A 361 31.95 -11.94 78.65
C GLU A 361 33.43 -12.33 78.80
N LYS A 362 34.16 -12.48 77.69
CA LYS A 362 35.58 -12.86 77.62
C LYS A 362 35.91 -14.16 78.38
N THR A 363 34.98 -15.11 78.40
CA THR A 363 35.13 -16.44 79.03
C THR A 363 35.47 -17.52 78.01
N ASP A 364 36.12 -18.60 78.43
CA ASP A 364 36.42 -19.76 77.57
C ASP A 364 35.14 -20.43 77.02
N GLU A 365 34.08 -20.52 77.83
CA GLU A 365 32.75 -21.01 77.38
C GLU A 365 32.17 -20.16 76.25
N SER A 366 32.31 -18.82 76.32
CA SER A 366 31.81 -17.91 75.28
C SER A 366 32.59 -18.04 73.96
N LEU A 367 33.91 -18.26 74.04
CA LEU A 367 34.76 -18.55 72.87
C LEU A 367 34.43 -19.90 72.23
N LYS A 368 34.26 -20.96 73.05
CA LYS A 368 33.86 -22.28 72.56
C LYS A 368 32.49 -22.25 71.88
N SER A 369 31.53 -21.52 72.44
CA SER A 369 30.20 -21.33 71.83
C SER A 369 30.30 -20.65 70.48
N PHE A 370 31.06 -19.55 70.38
CA PHE A 370 31.27 -18.85 69.10
C PHE A 370 31.92 -19.77 68.05
N LEU A 371 33.02 -20.45 68.40
CA LEU A 371 33.71 -21.35 67.47
C LEU A 371 32.84 -22.52 67.03
N PHE A 372 32.00 -23.05 67.92
CA PHE A 372 31.05 -24.11 67.60
C PHE A 372 29.95 -23.62 66.65
N THR A 373 29.32 -22.48 66.96
CA THR A 373 28.29 -21.86 66.10
C THR A 373 28.86 -21.48 64.74
N PHE A 374 30.06 -20.91 64.69
CA PHE A 374 30.76 -20.60 63.44
C PHE A 374 31.07 -21.87 62.63
N LYS A 375 31.55 -22.93 63.29
CA LYS A 375 31.83 -24.22 62.64
C LYS A 375 30.57 -24.91 62.11
N ILE A 376 29.42 -24.75 62.78
CA ILE A 376 28.14 -25.30 62.28
C ILE A 376 27.70 -24.59 61.00
N HIS A 377 27.91 -23.27 60.92
CA HIS A 377 27.39 -22.45 59.82
C HIS A 377 28.40 -22.21 58.69
N ILE A 378 29.69 -22.51 58.85
CA ILE A 378 30.72 -22.31 57.81
C ILE A 378 30.40 -23.07 56.52
N ASP A 379 29.92 -24.31 56.65
CA ASP A 379 29.57 -25.14 55.49
C ASP A 379 28.35 -24.56 54.77
N GLN A 380 27.38 -24.02 55.52
CA GLN A 380 26.22 -23.32 54.96
C GLN A 380 26.63 -22.05 54.21
N PHE A 381 27.60 -21.27 54.73
CA PHE A 381 28.08 -20.09 54.00
C PHE A 381 28.82 -20.45 52.71
N ASN A 382 29.64 -21.51 52.74
CA ASN A 382 30.33 -21.98 51.54
C ASN A 382 29.35 -22.52 50.50
N GLU A 383 28.32 -23.24 50.94
CA GLU A 383 27.24 -23.74 50.09
C GLU A 383 26.44 -22.59 49.49
N VAL A 384 26.09 -21.55 50.26
CA VAL A 384 25.41 -20.35 49.74
C VAL A 384 26.28 -19.56 48.76
N VAL A 385 27.58 -19.44 48.99
CA VAL A 385 28.49 -18.77 48.05
C VAL A 385 28.55 -19.55 46.73
N HIS A 386 28.63 -20.88 46.80
CA HIS A 386 28.61 -21.75 45.64
C HIS A 386 27.26 -21.65 44.90
N ASP A 387 26.15 -21.74 45.62
CA ASP A 387 24.79 -21.66 45.07
C ASP A 387 24.47 -20.28 44.50
N LEU A 388 24.89 -19.18 45.13
CA LEU A 388 24.75 -17.84 44.56
C LEU A 388 25.52 -17.72 43.25
N TYR A 389 26.76 -18.23 43.21
CA TYR A 389 27.56 -18.21 41.98
C TYR A 389 26.88 -19.01 40.87
N GLN A 390 26.37 -20.20 41.22
CA GLN A 390 25.71 -21.10 40.29
C GLN A 390 24.34 -20.56 39.84
N GLN A 391 23.52 -20.02 40.75
CA GLN A 391 22.22 -19.40 40.46
C GLN A 391 22.36 -18.12 39.65
N ILE A 392 23.43 -17.33 39.78
CA ILE A 392 23.68 -16.19 38.89
C ILE A 392 23.88 -16.69 37.45
N THR A 393 24.63 -17.78 37.25
CA THR A 393 24.84 -18.36 35.92
C THR A 393 23.63 -19.12 35.36
N ASP A 394 22.94 -19.91 36.18
CA ASP A 394 21.87 -20.81 35.73
C ASP A 394 20.47 -20.22 35.91
N GLY A 395 20.27 -19.35 36.90
CA GLY A 395 19.05 -18.57 37.08
C GLY A 395 18.82 -17.59 35.93
N SER A 396 19.88 -16.98 35.37
CA SER A 396 19.73 -16.16 34.16
C SER A 396 19.24 -16.99 32.96
N LYS A 397 19.69 -18.25 32.85
CA LYS A 397 19.23 -19.17 31.80
C LYS A 397 17.79 -19.60 32.04
N ALA A 398 17.41 -19.92 33.27
CA ALA A 398 16.05 -20.32 33.62
C ALA A 398 15.04 -19.19 33.35
N VAL A 399 15.37 -17.95 33.73
CA VAL A 399 14.53 -16.77 33.44
C VAL A 399 14.45 -16.52 31.93
N ASN A 400 15.57 -16.63 31.20
CA ASN A 400 15.57 -16.51 29.74
C ASN A 400 14.73 -17.60 29.07
N GLN A 401 14.83 -18.85 29.54
CA GLN A 401 14.05 -19.99 29.05
C GLN A 401 12.55 -19.74 29.26
N LEU A 402 12.16 -19.33 30.46
CA LEU A 402 10.77 -19.04 30.79
C LEU A 402 10.23 -17.86 29.97
N PHE A 403 11.06 -16.84 29.74
CA PHE A 403 10.73 -15.70 28.88
C PHE A 403 10.51 -16.13 27.43
N ILE A 404 11.37 -17.01 26.90
CA ILE A 404 11.23 -17.57 25.55
C ILE A 404 9.92 -18.37 25.45
N GLU A 405 9.66 -19.29 26.39
CA GLU A 405 8.44 -20.12 26.40
C GLU A 405 7.16 -19.25 26.50
N THR A 406 7.19 -18.22 27.33
CA THR A 406 6.05 -17.29 27.50
C THR A 406 5.81 -16.49 26.21
N ASN A 407 6.88 -16.05 25.54
CA ASN A 407 6.78 -15.36 24.25
C ASN A 407 6.28 -16.29 23.15
N GLU A 408 6.80 -17.50 23.04
CA GLU A 408 6.36 -18.48 22.04
C GLU A 408 4.87 -18.80 22.18
N LYS A 409 4.39 -18.97 23.41
CA LYS A 409 2.97 -19.15 23.70
C LYS A 409 2.15 -17.94 23.25
N MET A 410 2.60 -16.73 23.57
CA MET A 410 1.93 -15.48 23.15
C MET A 410 1.82 -15.38 21.62
N TRP A 411 2.92 -15.65 20.91
CA TRP A 411 2.93 -15.62 19.44
C TRP A 411 2.02 -16.69 18.83
N SER A 412 2.02 -17.90 19.38
CA SER A 412 1.12 -18.97 18.92
C SER A 412 -0.36 -18.60 19.04
N ASP A 413 -0.75 -17.93 20.13
CA ASP A 413 -2.13 -17.49 20.34
C ASP A 413 -2.51 -16.34 19.40
N ILE A 414 -1.59 -15.41 19.12
CA ILE A 414 -1.79 -14.35 18.12
C ILE A 414 -1.98 -14.96 16.72
N GLU A 415 -1.14 -15.91 16.32
CA GLU A 415 -1.23 -16.57 15.03
C GLU A 415 -2.55 -17.33 14.86
N LYS A 416 -3.00 -18.07 15.87
CA LYS A 416 -4.30 -18.77 15.84
C LYS A 416 -5.46 -17.81 15.63
N GLN A 417 -5.46 -16.67 16.33
CA GLN A 417 -6.54 -15.69 16.20
C GLN A 417 -6.47 -14.94 14.86
N GLN A 418 -5.27 -14.62 14.36
CA GLN A 418 -5.09 -14.04 13.03
C GLN A 418 -5.59 -14.99 11.93
N LYS A 419 -5.24 -16.28 12.02
CA LYS A 419 -5.69 -17.29 11.06
C LYS A 419 -7.21 -17.38 11.00
N LYS A 420 -7.88 -17.44 12.17
CA LYS A 420 -9.35 -17.41 12.24
C LYS A 420 -9.95 -16.18 11.57
N LEU A 421 -9.33 -15.02 11.74
CA LEU A 421 -9.79 -13.78 11.13
C LEU A 421 -9.52 -13.74 9.61
N LEU A 422 -8.44 -14.37 9.15
CA LEU A 422 -8.14 -14.55 7.73
C LEU A 422 -9.14 -15.48 7.06
N ASP A 423 -9.53 -16.56 7.74
CA ASP A 423 -10.54 -17.51 7.28
C ASP A 423 -11.91 -16.81 7.11
N ASP A 424 -12.33 -15.98 8.10
CA ASP A 424 -13.53 -15.13 8.00
C ASP A 424 -13.49 -14.17 6.79
N ILE A 425 -12.33 -13.59 6.48
CA ILE A 425 -12.14 -12.71 5.31
C ILE A 425 -12.22 -13.50 4.01
N SER A 426 -11.64 -14.70 3.99
CA SER A 426 -11.63 -15.55 2.80
C SER A 426 -13.03 -15.99 2.40
N LEU A 427 -13.90 -16.28 3.39
CA LEU A 427 -15.29 -16.64 3.18
C LEU A 427 -16.09 -15.52 2.48
N VAL A 428 -15.82 -14.27 2.84
CA VAL A 428 -16.46 -13.10 2.22
C VAL A 428 -15.92 -12.84 0.80
N LYS A 429 -14.64 -13.09 0.55
CA LYS A 429 -14.07 -13.02 -0.80
C LYS A 429 -14.67 -14.07 -1.73
N THR A 430 -14.90 -15.29 -1.23
CA THR A 430 -15.59 -16.32 -2.01
C THR A 430 -17.05 -15.97 -2.31
N GLU A 431 -17.73 -15.27 -1.40
CA GLU A 431 -19.08 -14.73 -1.66
C GLU A 431 -19.07 -13.58 -2.69
N GLN A 432 -18.02 -12.75 -2.74
CA GLN A 432 -17.86 -11.70 -3.77
C GLN A 432 -17.61 -12.29 -5.17
N ILE A 433 -16.80 -13.34 -5.28
CA ILE A 433 -16.41 -13.94 -6.57
C ILE A 433 -17.60 -14.64 -7.27
N PHE A 434 -18.58 -15.14 -6.51
CA PHE A 434 -19.69 -15.92 -7.08
C PHE A 434 -20.80 -15.08 -7.73
N THR A 435 -20.82 -13.75 -7.61
CA THR A 435 -21.98 -12.93 -8.04
C THR A 435 -21.68 -11.71 -8.90
N ASP A 436 -20.41 -11.35 -9.09
CA ASP A 436 -20.01 -10.28 -10.02
C ASP A 436 -20.31 -10.63 -11.51
N ASP A 437 -20.52 -11.91 -11.82
CA ASP A 437 -20.72 -12.43 -13.18
C ASP A 437 -22.15 -12.27 -13.77
N HIS A 438 -23.14 -11.80 -13.01
CA HIS A 438 -24.55 -11.85 -13.50
C HIS A 438 -25.34 -10.54 -13.49
N SER A 439 -24.89 -9.51 -12.78
CA SER A 439 -25.67 -8.26 -12.62
C SER A 439 -25.07 -7.07 -13.39
N PHE A 440 -23.74 -6.98 -13.50
CA PHE A 440 -23.05 -5.91 -14.22
C PHE A 440 -23.09 -6.09 -15.76
N ASP A 441 -23.17 -7.34 -16.23
CA ASP A 441 -23.26 -7.72 -17.64
C ASP A 441 -24.42 -7.07 -18.39
N LYS A 442 -25.55 -6.83 -17.73
CA LYS A 442 -26.73 -6.22 -18.37
C LYS A 442 -26.59 -4.73 -18.65
N LEU A 443 -25.80 -4.01 -17.84
CA LEU A 443 -25.59 -2.56 -17.99
C LEU A 443 -24.36 -2.27 -18.86
N SER A 444 -23.26 -3.03 -18.71
CA SER A 444 -22.06 -2.89 -19.54
C SER A 444 -22.34 -3.13 -21.03
N GLN A 445 -23.16 -4.15 -21.34
CA GLN A 445 -23.56 -4.50 -22.70
C GLN A 445 -24.32 -3.38 -23.44
N TYR A 446 -24.88 -2.39 -22.73
CA TYR A 446 -25.53 -1.23 -23.33
C TYR A 446 -24.53 -0.10 -23.68
N PHE A 447 -23.41 0.00 -22.97
CA PHE A 447 -22.39 1.04 -23.16
C PHE A 447 -21.23 0.62 -24.07
N SER A 448 -20.83 -0.66 -24.08
CA SER A 448 -19.70 -1.16 -24.89
C SER A 448 -19.96 -1.13 -26.41
N ASN A 449 -21.22 -1.01 -26.84
CA ASN A 449 -21.58 -0.88 -28.26
C ASN A 449 -21.27 0.50 -28.90
N ARG A 450 -20.63 1.44 -28.19
CA ARG A 450 -20.38 2.81 -28.69
C ARG A 450 -18.92 3.29 -28.76
N LEU A 451 -17.93 2.54 -28.27
CA LEU A 451 -16.60 3.13 -27.98
C LEU A 451 -15.39 2.60 -28.78
N VAL A 452 -15.56 1.75 -29.79
CA VAL A 452 -14.49 1.45 -30.77
C VAL A 452 -14.99 1.78 -32.17
N CYS A 453 -14.48 2.87 -32.76
CA CYS A 453 -14.77 3.19 -34.15
C CYS A 453 -13.94 2.25 -35.05
N PRO A 454 -14.56 1.47 -35.95
CA PRO A 454 -13.82 0.68 -36.93
C PRO A 454 -12.96 1.59 -37.81
N LEU A 455 -11.79 1.10 -38.23
CA LEU A 455 -10.99 1.77 -39.25
C LEU A 455 -11.87 2.01 -40.48
N VAL A 456 -11.97 3.26 -40.92
CA VAL A 456 -12.67 3.60 -42.16
C VAL A 456 -12.00 2.83 -43.31
N ASP A 457 -12.79 2.17 -44.15
CA ASP A 457 -12.32 1.29 -45.23
C ASP A 457 -11.19 1.92 -46.07
N THR A 458 -11.27 3.23 -46.33
CA THR A 458 -10.24 3.97 -47.09
C THR A 458 -8.87 4.02 -46.42
N VAL A 459 -8.82 4.07 -45.08
CA VAL A 459 -7.59 4.05 -44.30
C VAL A 459 -7.01 2.64 -44.28
N LEU A 460 -7.88 1.65 -44.11
CA LEU A 460 -7.49 0.24 -44.15
C LEU A 460 -6.93 -0.14 -45.52
N ASP A 461 -7.58 0.29 -46.61
CA ASP A 461 -7.16 0.02 -47.98
C ASP A 461 -5.80 0.68 -48.28
N ARG A 462 -5.61 1.93 -47.83
CA ARG A 462 -4.30 2.61 -47.96
C ARG A 462 -3.21 1.88 -47.18
N PHE A 463 -3.50 1.45 -45.97
CA PHE A 463 -2.57 0.68 -45.15
C PHE A 463 -2.19 -0.64 -45.83
N CYS A 464 -3.19 -1.41 -46.26
CA CYS A 464 -3.01 -2.71 -46.90
C CYS A 464 -2.30 -2.62 -48.26
N LEU A 465 -2.63 -1.64 -49.10
CA LEU A 465 -2.09 -1.54 -50.45
C LEU A 465 -0.76 -0.79 -50.56
N GLN A 466 -0.51 0.20 -49.69
CA GLN A 466 0.66 1.08 -49.83
C GLN A 466 1.72 0.86 -48.77
N ILE A 467 1.31 0.66 -47.51
CA ILE A 467 2.22 0.65 -46.37
C ILE A 467 2.69 -0.77 -46.08
N LEU A 468 1.73 -1.69 -45.97
CA LEU A 468 1.95 -3.07 -45.58
C LEU A 468 2.93 -3.82 -46.50
N PRO A 469 2.90 -3.67 -47.85
CA PRO A 469 3.87 -4.31 -48.73
C PRO A 469 5.31 -3.84 -48.48
N GLN A 470 5.52 -2.67 -47.90
CA GLN A 470 6.86 -2.14 -47.61
C GLN A 470 7.42 -2.65 -46.28
N ILE A 471 6.56 -3.03 -45.33
CA ILE A 471 6.97 -3.35 -43.96
C ILE A 471 6.69 -4.80 -43.54
N HIS A 472 5.90 -5.57 -44.28
CA HIS A 472 5.44 -6.92 -43.90
C HIS A 472 6.59 -7.87 -43.51
N HIS A 473 7.73 -7.79 -44.20
CA HIS A 473 8.91 -8.61 -43.91
C HIS A 473 9.54 -8.32 -42.54
N LYS A 474 9.22 -7.19 -41.90
CA LYS A 474 9.74 -6.82 -40.56
C LYS A 474 8.77 -7.13 -39.43
N ILE A 475 7.51 -7.47 -39.75
CA ILE A 475 6.46 -7.65 -38.75
C ILE A 475 6.59 -9.05 -38.15
N ASN A 476 6.92 -9.09 -36.86
CA ASN A 476 6.99 -10.33 -36.06
C ASN A 476 5.74 -10.53 -35.16
N TRP A 477 4.98 -9.48 -34.91
CA TRP A 477 3.73 -9.46 -34.15
C TRP A 477 2.69 -8.59 -34.85
N LEU A 478 1.50 -9.12 -35.11
CA LEU A 478 0.40 -8.38 -35.73
C LEU A 478 -0.84 -8.45 -34.84
N ASN A 479 -1.41 -7.30 -34.48
CA ASN A 479 -2.69 -7.20 -33.78
C ASN A 479 -3.70 -6.53 -34.71
N ALA A 480 -4.81 -7.22 -35.01
CA ALA A 480 -5.83 -6.73 -35.92
C ALA A 480 -7.24 -7.01 -35.40
N GLU A 481 -8.15 -6.10 -35.72
CA GLU A 481 -9.58 -6.32 -35.54
C GLU A 481 -10.09 -7.37 -36.55
N SER A 482 -11.02 -8.22 -36.13
CA SER A 482 -11.58 -9.31 -36.94
C SER A 482 -12.12 -8.85 -38.31
N SER A 483 -12.76 -7.69 -38.35
CA SER A 483 -13.32 -7.06 -39.57
C SER A 483 -12.24 -6.66 -40.59
N SER A 484 -11.05 -6.30 -40.11
CA SER A 484 -9.93 -5.83 -40.93
C SER A 484 -8.94 -6.95 -41.27
N MET A 485 -9.03 -8.06 -40.54
CA MET A 485 -8.06 -9.16 -40.53
C MET A 485 -7.88 -9.80 -41.91
N GLU A 486 -8.98 -10.10 -42.60
CA GLU A 486 -8.94 -10.77 -43.90
C GLU A 486 -8.16 -9.94 -44.93
N ARG A 487 -8.44 -8.64 -45.01
CA ARG A 487 -7.74 -7.73 -45.93
C ARG A 487 -6.26 -7.60 -45.59
N ILE A 488 -5.92 -7.45 -44.31
CA ILE A 488 -4.54 -7.29 -43.84
C ILE A 488 -3.72 -8.55 -44.12
N LEU A 489 -4.29 -9.74 -43.90
CA LEU A 489 -3.57 -11.00 -44.10
C LEU A 489 -3.45 -11.40 -45.56
N LEU A 490 -4.42 -11.01 -46.41
CA LEU A 490 -4.37 -11.24 -47.85
C LEU A 490 -3.46 -10.25 -48.59
N ALA A 491 -3.24 -9.06 -48.04
CA ALA A 491 -2.49 -7.99 -48.72
C ALA A 491 -0.98 -8.24 -48.84
N ALA A 492 -0.39 -9.14 -48.05
CA ALA A 492 1.05 -9.41 -48.09
C ALA A 492 1.40 -10.81 -47.55
N ASP A 493 2.60 -11.30 -47.93
CA ASP A 493 3.15 -12.53 -47.39
C ASP A 493 4.10 -12.25 -46.21
N TYR A 494 3.70 -12.62 -44.99
CA TYR A 494 4.41 -12.27 -43.76
C TYR A 494 5.34 -13.39 -43.29
N HIS A 495 6.45 -13.58 -43.97
CA HIS A 495 7.41 -14.66 -43.71
C HIS A 495 8.05 -14.62 -42.30
N ASN A 496 8.05 -13.47 -41.62
CA ASN A 496 8.61 -13.30 -40.27
C ASN A 496 7.56 -13.20 -39.16
N LEU A 497 6.26 -13.33 -39.48
CA LEU A 497 5.20 -13.24 -38.48
C LEU A 497 5.21 -14.46 -37.57
N ARG A 498 5.50 -14.24 -36.29
CA ARG A 498 5.51 -15.28 -35.26
C ARG A 498 4.32 -15.20 -34.33
N ASN A 499 3.70 -14.03 -34.20
CA ASN A 499 2.63 -13.82 -33.24
C ASN A 499 1.47 -13.05 -33.88
N LEU A 500 0.25 -13.48 -33.59
CA LEU A 500 -0.97 -12.88 -34.11
C LEU A 500 -2.00 -12.69 -33.00
N GLY A 501 -2.51 -11.47 -32.84
CA GLY A 501 -3.63 -11.14 -31.97
C GLY A 501 -4.85 -10.70 -32.77
N LEU A 502 -5.96 -11.38 -32.54
CA LEU A 502 -7.27 -11.11 -33.14
C LEU A 502 -8.20 -10.59 -32.06
N TYR A 503 -8.76 -9.40 -32.29
CA TYR A 503 -9.69 -8.77 -31.36
C TYR A 503 -11.04 -8.56 -32.02
N ASN A 504 -12.09 -8.50 -31.20
CA ASN A 504 -13.46 -8.31 -31.64
C ASN A 504 -13.97 -9.42 -32.60
N VAL A 505 -13.55 -10.67 -32.40
CA VAL A 505 -13.98 -11.77 -33.26
C VAL A 505 -15.40 -12.18 -32.88
N ASP A 506 -16.36 -11.90 -33.75
CA ASP A 506 -17.73 -12.40 -33.59
C ASP A 506 -17.87 -13.86 -34.08
N GLU A 507 -18.99 -14.50 -33.74
CA GLU A 507 -19.25 -15.91 -34.06
C GLU A 507 -19.10 -16.18 -35.57
N LYS A 508 -19.73 -15.34 -36.40
CA LYS A 508 -19.72 -15.47 -37.87
C LYS A 508 -18.35 -15.26 -38.49
N THR A 509 -17.52 -14.42 -37.89
CA THR A 509 -16.16 -14.15 -38.36
C THR A 509 -15.23 -15.26 -37.94
N ALA A 510 -15.37 -15.80 -36.73
CA ALA A 510 -14.63 -17.00 -36.36
C ALA A 510 -15.00 -18.19 -37.24
N GLU A 511 -16.29 -18.43 -37.50
CA GLU A 511 -16.74 -19.50 -38.41
C GLU A 511 -16.15 -19.34 -39.81
N ARG A 512 -16.10 -18.11 -40.36
CA ARG A 512 -15.49 -17.87 -41.68
C ARG A 512 -13.97 -17.99 -41.68
N VAL A 513 -13.31 -17.50 -40.63
CA VAL A 513 -11.83 -17.49 -40.53
C VAL A 513 -11.30 -18.88 -40.23
N PHE A 514 -12.01 -19.65 -39.41
CA PHE A 514 -11.64 -20.97 -38.92
C PHE A 514 -12.53 -22.08 -39.49
N ALA A 515 -13.21 -21.89 -40.62
CA ALA A 515 -13.76 -23.01 -41.36
C ALA A 515 -12.60 -23.82 -41.97
N ASP A 516 -12.73 -25.16 -42.00
CA ASP A 516 -11.71 -26.07 -42.55
C ASP A 516 -11.31 -25.74 -44.00
N GLU A 517 -12.18 -25.07 -44.76
CA GLU A 517 -11.94 -24.63 -46.14
C GLU A 517 -11.57 -23.14 -46.27
N SER A 518 -11.32 -22.43 -45.17
CA SER A 518 -11.03 -21.00 -45.23
C SER A 518 -9.67 -20.73 -45.89
N PRO A 519 -9.59 -19.83 -46.89
CA PRO A 519 -8.32 -19.41 -47.49
C PRO A 519 -7.33 -18.86 -46.46
N LEU A 520 -7.85 -18.24 -45.39
CA LEU A 520 -7.06 -17.69 -44.29
C LEU A 520 -6.36 -18.79 -43.49
N LEU A 521 -7.02 -19.94 -43.32
CA LEU A 521 -6.46 -21.13 -42.66
C LEU A 521 -5.24 -21.67 -43.41
N HIS A 522 -5.33 -21.73 -44.75
CA HIS A 522 -4.19 -22.11 -45.60
C HIS A 522 -3.03 -21.11 -45.52
N ILE A 523 -3.33 -19.82 -45.43
CA ILE A 523 -2.32 -18.77 -45.24
C ILE A 523 -1.64 -18.92 -43.88
N PHE A 524 -2.37 -19.31 -42.84
CA PHE A 524 -1.81 -19.55 -41.52
C PHE A 524 -0.97 -20.83 -41.45
N ASN A 525 -1.39 -21.91 -42.09
CA ASN A 525 -0.64 -23.17 -42.12
C ASN A 525 0.77 -23.03 -42.72
N ASN A 526 0.92 -22.15 -43.70
CA ASN A 526 2.22 -21.88 -44.31
C ASN A 526 3.11 -20.94 -43.48
N LYS A 527 2.55 -20.29 -42.44
CA LYS A 527 3.24 -19.32 -41.60
C LYS A 527 3.64 -19.97 -40.27
N LYS A 528 4.87 -19.73 -39.82
CA LYS A 528 5.40 -20.25 -38.54
C LYS A 528 4.87 -19.47 -37.33
N ILE A 529 3.54 -19.38 -37.19
CA ILE A 529 2.91 -18.70 -36.06
C ILE A 529 3.14 -19.54 -34.80
N GLN A 530 3.83 -18.94 -33.83
CA GLN A 530 4.19 -19.51 -32.53
C GLN A 530 3.17 -19.12 -31.46
N SER A 531 2.52 -17.96 -31.59
CA SER A 531 1.54 -17.47 -30.62
C SER A 531 0.29 -16.92 -31.31
N LEU A 532 -0.89 -17.37 -30.86
CA LEU A 532 -2.19 -16.88 -31.31
C LEU A 532 -3.01 -16.42 -30.11
N VAL A 533 -3.48 -15.17 -30.15
CA VAL A 533 -4.36 -14.58 -29.15
C VAL A 533 -5.68 -14.24 -29.84
N ILE A 534 -6.80 -14.75 -29.33
CA ILE A 534 -8.13 -14.49 -29.88
C ILE A 534 -9.02 -13.93 -28.77
N THR A 535 -9.63 -12.79 -29.05
CA THR A 535 -10.57 -12.11 -28.18
C THR A 535 -11.93 -12.03 -28.83
N MET A 536 -12.92 -12.70 -28.23
CA MET A 536 -14.26 -12.88 -28.79
C MET A 536 -15.24 -11.79 -28.31
N ILE A 537 -16.20 -11.42 -29.17
CA ILE A 537 -17.39 -10.64 -28.77
C ILE A 537 -18.57 -11.59 -28.62
N GLY A 538 -19.10 -11.70 -27.41
CA GLY A 538 -20.28 -12.51 -27.12
C GLY A 538 -21.55 -11.92 -27.72
N ASN A 539 -22.12 -12.57 -28.74
CA ASN A 539 -23.50 -12.35 -29.19
C ASN A 539 -24.41 -13.48 -28.69
N LYS A 540 -25.64 -13.13 -28.30
CA LYS A 540 -26.65 -14.04 -27.69
C LYS A 540 -27.30 -15.01 -28.68
N THR A 541 -26.53 -15.79 -29.41
CA THR A 541 -27.05 -16.90 -30.22
C THR A 541 -27.07 -18.18 -29.37
N LYS A 542 -28.01 -19.08 -29.68
CA LYS A 542 -28.42 -20.24 -28.85
C LYS A 542 -27.35 -21.34 -28.69
N THR A 543 -26.21 -21.20 -29.34
CA THR A 543 -25.05 -22.08 -29.24
C THR A 543 -24.36 -21.83 -27.89
N SER A 544 -24.13 -22.89 -27.10
CA SER A 544 -23.44 -22.71 -25.84
C SER A 544 -22.04 -22.18 -26.13
N ALA A 545 -21.59 -21.14 -25.42
CA ALA A 545 -20.24 -20.59 -25.59
C ALA A 545 -19.16 -21.68 -25.48
N SER A 546 -19.45 -22.75 -24.72
CA SER A 546 -18.65 -23.96 -24.63
C SER A 546 -18.51 -24.70 -25.97
N ASP A 547 -19.60 -24.96 -26.69
CA ASP A 547 -19.56 -25.70 -27.97
C ASP A 547 -18.78 -24.92 -29.02
N PHE A 548 -19.00 -23.61 -29.08
CA PHE A 548 -18.33 -22.73 -30.03
C PHE A 548 -16.82 -22.56 -29.73
N VAL A 549 -16.45 -22.38 -28.45
CA VAL A 549 -15.03 -22.39 -28.03
C VAL A 549 -14.38 -23.74 -28.32
N THR A 550 -15.11 -24.85 -28.14
CA THR A 550 -14.63 -26.20 -28.44
C THR A 550 -14.42 -26.39 -29.95
N SER A 551 -15.30 -25.88 -30.80
CA SER A 551 -15.13 -25.88 -32.26
C SER A 551 -13.91 -25.06 -32.70
N ILE A 552 -13.73 -23.85 -32.16
CA ILE A 552 -12.54 -23.03 -32.44
C ILE A 552 -11.26 -23.74 -31.97
N PHE A 553 -11.26 -24.30 -30.75
CA PHE A 553 -10.11 -25.04 -30.22
C PHE A 553 -9.75 -26.23 -31.08
N THR A 554 -10.76 -26.98 -31.55
CA THR A 554 -10.55 -28.17 -32.38
C THR A 554 -9.91 -27.80 -33.72
N VAL A 555 -10.36 -26.71 -34.36
CA VAL A 555 -9.78 -26.23 -35.62
C VAL A 555 -8.39 -25.61 -35.40
N VAL A 556 -8.20 -24.81 -34.35
CA VAL A 556 -6.89 -24.20 -34.08
C VAL A 556 -5.84 -25.27 -33.77
N LEU A 557 -6.19 -26.32 -33.03
CA LEU A 557 -5.28 -27.42 -32.73
C LEU A 557 -4.99 -28.33 -33.94
N SER A 558 -5.95 -28.50 -34.86
CA SER A 558 -5.73 -29.31 -36.07
C SER A 558 -4.86 -28.61 -37.12
N VAL A 559 -4.79 -27.28 -37.06
CA VAL A 559 -4.14 -26.43 -38.08
C VAL A 559 -2.74 -26.02 -37.62
N PHE A 560 -2.59 -25.51 -36.39
CA PHE A 560 -1.31 -24.94 -35.96
C PHE A 560 -0.38 -25.95 -35.29
N ASN A 561 0.30 -26.78 -36.09
CA ASN A 561 1.29 -27.76 -35.61
C ASN A 561 2.51 -27.14 -34.87
N ASN A 562 2.71 -25.82 -34.96
CA ASN A 562 3.85 -25.10 -34.38
C ASN A 562 3.46 -24.13 -33.24
N LEU A 563 2.21 -24.16 -32.78
CA LEU A 563 1.73 -23.23 -31.76
C LEU A 563 2.33 -23.57 -30.39
N LEU A 564 3.07 -22.64 -29.81
CA LEU A 564 3.61 -22.76 -28.45
C LEU A 564 2.65 -22.17 -27.40
N TYR A 565 1.77 -21.26 -27.82
CA TYR A 565 0.88 -20.53 -26.93
C TYR A 565 -0.44 -20.17 -27.62
N LEU A 566 -1.56 -20.60 -27.04
CA LEU A 566 -2.92 -20.24 -27.43
C LEU A 566 -3.62 -19.55 -26.26
N ASN A 567 -4.17 -18.35 -26.50
CA ASN A 567 -5.04 -17.68 -25.54
C ASN A 567 -6.35 -17.30 -26.23
N CYS A 568 -7.41 -18.04 -25.93
CA CYS A 568 -8.77 -17.76 -26.36
C CYS A 568 -9.54 -17.21 -25.16
N ASN A 569 -9.89 -15.93 -25.19
CA ASN A 569 -10.70 -15.31 -24.14
C ASN A 569 -12.14 -15.15 -24.64
N PRO A 570 -13.09 -16.02 -24.22
CA PRO A 570 -14.44 -16.04 -24.77
C PRO A 570 -15.32 -14.84 -24.37
N PHE A 571 -14.90 -14.01 -23.41
CA PHE A 571 -15.57 -12.75 -23.10
C PHE A 571 -14.54 -11.74 -22.63
N ALA A 572 -14.19 -10.79 -23.49
CA ALA A 572 -13.28 -9.71 -23.11
C ALA A 572 -14.05 -8.42 -22.87
N GLU A 573 -14.13 -8.05 -21.60
CA GLU A 573 -13.83 -6.68 -21.22
C GLU A 573 -12.96 -6.68 -19.95
N SER A 574 -11.63 -6.67 -20.13
CA SER A 574 -10.66 -6.13 -19.16
C SER A 574 -9.24 -6.08 -19.74
N HIS A 575 -8.97 -5.07 -20.57
CA HIS A 575 -7.61 -4.58 -20.80
C HIS A 575 -7.48 -3.14 -20.29
N LEU A 576 -7.59 -2.96 -18.97
CA LEU A 576 -7.09 -1.75 -18.27
C LEU A 576 -6.68 -1.99 -16.80
N ARG A 577 -6.40 -3.22 -16.37
CA ARG A 577 -5.74 -3.46 -15.06
C ARG A 577 -4.64 -4.51 -15.16
N ARG A 578 -3.41 -4.02 -14.92
CA ARG A 578 -2.17 -4.66 -14.45
C ARG A 578 -1.94 -6.14 -14.81
N LEU A 579 -0.87 -6.34 -15.58
CA LEU A 579 -0.14 -7.60 -15.76
C LEU A 579 0.15 -8.26 -14.40
N SER A 580 -0.46 -9.43 -14.14
CA SER A 580 0.05 -10.41 -13.18
C SER A 580 1.05 -11.32 -13.88
N PHE A 581 2.32 -11.27 -13.48
CA PHE A 581 3.28 -12.32 -13.83
C PHE A 581 3.07 -13.51 -12.89
N GLY A 582 2.85 -14.68 -13.47
CA GLY A 582 3.09 -15.96 -12.82
C GLY A 582 4.20 -16.69 -13.55
N GLU A 583 5.29 -16.98 -12.86
CA GLU A 583 6.11 -18.17 -13.13
C GLU A 583 6.27 -18.95 -11.81
N LYS A 584 6.09 -20.26 -11.91
CA LYS A 584 6.15 -21.22 -10.81
C LYS A 584 7.60 -21.66 -10.56
N THR A 585 8.11 -21.45 -9.34
CA THR A 585 8.84 -22.47 -8.56
C THR A 585 8.69 -22.14 -7.06
N PRO A 586 8.56 -23.14 -6.17
CA PRO A 586 8.22 -22.90 -4.77
C PRO A 586 9.49 -22.58 -3.97
N THR A 587 9.59 -21.38 -3.41
CA THR A 587 10.52 -21.13 -2.30
C THR A 587 10.04 -19.92 -1.49
N PHE A 588 9.67 -20.19 -0.24
CA PHE A 588 9.50 -19.28 0.90
C PHE A 588 9.14 -17.82 0.61
N PHE A 589 7.87 -17.48 0.80
CA PHE A 589 7.44 -16.08 0.95
C PHE A 589 8.05 -15.46 2.21
N SER A 590 9.05 -14.62 2.01
CA SER A 590 9.53 -13.64 2.99
C SER A 590 8.70 -12.35 2.84
N LEU A 591 8.27 -11.80 3.98
CA LEU A 591 7.63 -10.49 4.12
C LEU A 591 8.49 -9.37 3.49
N THR A 592 8.23 -8.93 2.25
CA THR A 592 8.92 -7.74 1.66
C THR A 592 8.16 -7.08 0.47
N LEU A 593 6.85 -6.85 0.59
CA LEU A 593 6.10 -6.04 -0.40
C LEU A 593 5.36 -4.90 0.32
N LEU A 594 6.06 -3.79 0.53
CA LEU A 594 5.47 -2.51 0.89
C LEU A 594 5.39 -1.67 -0.39
N GLU A 595 4.21 -1.65 -1.02
CA GLU A 595 3.87 -0.63 -2.01
C GLU A 595 3.52 0.67 -1.27
N LEU A 596 4.29 1.74 -1.51
CA LEU A 596 3.98 3.07 -1.01
C LEU A 596 3.37 3.87 -2.17
N ASN A 597 2.04 3.93 -2.21
CA ASN A 597 1.34 4.95 -2.97
C ASN A 597 1.38 6.22 -2.14
N THR A 598 2.19 7.19 -2.54
CA THR A 598 2.08 8.54 -1.97
C THR A 598 0.75 9.11 -2.45
N THR A 599 -0.21 9.24 -1.52
CA THR A 599 -1.48 9.90 -1.81
C THR A 599 -1.21 11.36 -2.05
N TYR A 600 -1.85 11.88 -3.10
CA TYR A 600 -1.95 13.29 -3.48
C TYR A 600 -2.22 14.15 -2.24
N ILE A 601 -1.18 14.78 -1.69
CA ILE A 601 -1.34 15.82 -0.66
C ILE A 601 -1.70 17.10 -1.42
N ASP A 602 -2.90 17.60 -1.15
CA ASP A 602 -3.45 18.78 -1.81
C ASP A 602 -2.56 20.03 -1.58
N ARG A 603 -2.53 20.89 -2.61
CA ARG A 603 -1.45 21.80 -3.02
C ARG A 603 -1.31 23.12 -2.29
N SER A 604 -1.89 23.31 -1.12
CA SER A 604 -1.98 24.68 -0.57
C SER A 604 -0.67 25.27 -0.02
N TYR A 605 0.39 24.49 0.27
CA TYR A 605 1.48 25.06 1.10
C TYR A 605 2.93 24.91 0.62
N GLY A 606 3.22 24.30 -0.54
CA GLY A 606 4.57 24.36 -1.13
C GLY A 606 5.74 23.89 -0.24
N GLN A 607 5.48 23.15 0.84
CA GLN A 607 6.53 22.64 1.72
C GLN A 607 7.09 21.31 1.22
N PRO A 608 8.40 21.09 1.33
CA PRO A 608 9.01 19.80 0.99
C PRO A 608 8.49 18.71 1.92
N SER A 609 7.85 17.68 1.36
CA SER A 609 7.42 16.50 2.11
C SER A 609 8.65 15.72 2.58
N HIS A 610 8.91 15.69 3.88
CA HIS A 610 9.94 14.82 4.46
C HIS A 610 9.38 13.41 4.63
N PHE A 611 9.86 12.47 3.81
CA PHE A 611 9.47 11.06 3.91
C PHE A 611 10.27 10.35 5.02
N TYR A 612 9.58 9.91 6.09
CA TYR A 612 10.15 9.19 7.24
C TYR A 612 9.92 7.65 7.21
N SER A 613 9.74 7.06 6.03
CA SER A 613 9.86 5.59 5.87
C SER A 613 11.32 5.22 5.63
N TYR A 614 11.80 4.08 6.16
CA TYR A 614 13.15 3.55 5.87
C TYR A 614 13.36 3.50 4.34
N PRO A 615 14.10 4.46 3.73
CA PRO A 615 14.14 4.62 2.27
C PRO A 615 14.87 3.47 1.57
N TYR A 616 15.56 2.64 2.36
CA TYR A 616 16.53 1.65 1.91
C TYR A 616 15.93 0.30 1.54
N THR A 617 14.60 0.09 1.62
CA THR A 617 13.96 -1.19 1.24
C THR A 617 12.86 -1.07 0.18
N LEU A 618 12.50 0.16 -0.22
CA LEU A 618 11.43 0.37 -1.19
C LEU A 618 11.91 0.00 -2.60
N ARG A 619 11.15 -0.85 -3.30
CA ARG A 619 11.37 -1.16 -4.72
C ARG A 619 10.67 -0.17 -5.66
N TYR A 620 9.51 0.34 -5.25
CA TYR A 620 8.65 1.21 -6.06
C TYR A 620 8.49 2.57 -5.39
N PHE A 621 8.61 3.65 -6.16
CA PHE A 621 8.39 5.01 -5.67
C PHE A 621 7.52 5.80 -6.68
N HIS A 622 6.22 5.77 -6.47
CA HIS A 622 5.25 6.38 -7.38
C HIS A 622 4.76 7.76 -6.91
N ASN A 623 4.33 8.58 -7.88
CA ASN A 623 3.79 9.94 -7.73
C ASN A 623 4.76 10.93 -7.07
N VAL A 624 6.03 10.85 -7.44
CA VAL A 624 7.07 11.75 -6.95
C VAL A 624 6.94 13.12 -7.63
N THR A 625 6.85 14.19 -6.85
CA THR A 625 6.77 15.58 -7.33
C THR A 625 8.16 16.21 -7.46
N ASN A 626 8.28 17.44 -7.97
CA ASN A 626 9.57 18.14 -8.15
C ASN A 626 10.31 18.41 -6.82
N SER A 627 9.64 18.22 -5.67
CA SER A 627 10.16 18.49 -4.33
C SER A 627 10.83 17.31 -3.64
N PHE A 628 11.06 16.18 -4.33
CA PHE A 628 11.76 15.06 -3.69
C PHE A 628 13.20 15.45 -3.33
N SER A 629 13.58 15.18 -2.08
CA SER A 629 14.93 15.46 -1.57
C SER A 629 15.97 14.63 -2.32
N SER A 630 17.18 15.16 -2.50
CA SER A 630 18.35 14.50 -3.11
C SER A 630 18.93 13.34 -2.27
N GLY A 631 18.08 12.60 -1.56
CA GLY A 631 18.45 11.41 -0.81
C GLY A 631 18.83 10.25 -1.75
N LEU A 632 19.63 9.31 -1.24
CA LEU A 632 20.07 8.14 -1.99
C LEU A 632 19.14 6.94 -1.71
N PHE A 633 18.40 6.51 -2.72
CA PHE A 633 17.43 5.42 -2.67
C PHE A 633 17.96 4.18 -3.39
N LYS A 634 18.87 3.44 -2.72
CA LYS A 634 19.61 2.31 -3.33
C LYS A 634 18.72 1.15 -3.80
N CYS A 635 17.54 0.96 -3.22
CA CYS A 635 16.68 -0.20 -3.49
C CYS A 635 15.55 0.09 -4.48
N VAL A 636 15.29 1.35 -4.80
CA VAL A 636 14.21 1.73 -5.72
C VAL A 636 14.63 1.33 -7.13
N ARG A 637 13.74 0.61 -7.81
CA ARG A 637 13.87 0.14 -9.20
C ARG A 637 12.88 0.83 -10.12
N GLU A 638 11.73 1.25 -9.60
CA GLU A 638 10.69 1.89 -10.40
C GLU A 638 10.30 3.23 -9.80
N VAL A 639 10.37 4.29 -10.60
CA VAL A 639 9.98 5.64 -10.20
C VAL A 639 8.90 6.16 -11.15
N SER A 640 7.82 6.70 -10.59
CA SER A 640 6.84 7.48 -11.34
C SER A 640 6.82 8.91 -10.83
N LEU A 641 7.01 9.88 -11.71
CA LEU A 641 6.99 11.30 -11.40
C LEU A 641 5.76 11.97 -11.97
N PHE A 642 5.11 12.80 -11.15
CA PHE A 642 3.97 13.60 -11.54
C PHE A 642 4.03 14.96 -10.83
N ASP A 643 3.95 16.04 -11.60
CA ASP A 643 3.83 17.40 -11.07
C ASP A 643 3.12 18.28 -12.11
N ASP A 644 2.33 19.25 -11.65
CA ASP A 644 1.75 20.26 -12.55
C ASP A 644 2.71 21.43 -12.74
N ARG A 645 3.70 21.60 -11.86
CA ARG A 645 4.78 22.57 -12.08
C ARG A 645 5.79 21.96 -13.05
N SER A 646 6.41 22.80 -13.86
CA SER A 646 7.48 22.36 -14.74
C SER A 646 8.66 21.82 -13.93
N PHE A 647 9.15 20.63 -14.30
CA PHE A 647 10.39 20.14 -13.72
C PHE A 647 11.56 20.97 -14.26
N GLU A 648 12.54 21.19 -13.41
CA GLU A 648 13.75 21.91 -13.79
C GLU A 648 14.61 21.07 -14.74
N HIS A 649 15.49 21.70 -15.51
CA HIS A 649 16.43 20.99 -16.39
C HIS A 649 17.35 20.01 -15.64
N GLU A 650 17.56 20.20 -14.34
CA GLU A 650 18.39 19.33 -13.51
C GLU A 650 17.63 18.08 -13.01
N ILE A 651 16.34 17.91 -13.33
CA ILE A 651 15.52 16.82 -12.79
C ILE A 651 16.10 15.44 -13.12
N PHE A 652 16.59 15.22 -14.34
CA PHE A 652 17.20 13.95 -14.73
C PHE A 652 18.51 13.69 -13.95
N VAL A 653 19.28 14.74 -13.66
CA VAL A 653 20.49 14.63 -12.82
C VAL A 653 20.09 14.19 -11.42
N ARG A 654 19.06 14.84 -10.84
CA ARG A 654 18.53 14.51 -9.52
C ARG A 654 18.01 13.07 -9.46
N ILE A 655 17.30 12.61 -10.50
CA ILE A 655 16.80 11.23 -10.60
C ILE A 655 17.97 10.23 -10.64
N ALA A 656 18.96 10.45 -11.50
CA ALA A 656 20.09 9.53 -11.64
C ALA A 656 20.91 9.43 -10.33
N GLN A 657 21.09 10.55 -9.63
CA GLN A 657 21.79 10.60 -8.34
C GLN A 657 20.99 9.94 -7.21
N ALA A 658 19.68 10.17 -7.18
CA ALA A 658 18.80 9.63 -6.14
C ALA A 658 18.52 8.13 -6.34
N PHE A 659 18.44 7.66 -7.59
CA PHE A 659 18.00 6.31 -7.95
C PHE A 659 19.04 5.59 -8.83
N PRO A 660 20.20 5.18 -8.26
CA PRO A 660 21.30 4.63 -9.05
C PRO A 660 20.97 3.29 -9.74
N LEU A 661 19.98 2.54 -9.22
CA LEU A 661 19.57 1.24 -9.73
C LEU A 661 18.19 1.30 -10.44
N LEU A 662 17.83 2.46 -10.98
CA LEU A 662 16.54 2.67 -11.64
C LEU A 662 16.40 1.79 -12.91
N GLU A 663 15.39 0.93 -12.92
CA GLU A 663 15.00 0.06 -14.04
C GLU A 663 13.85 0.64 -14.85
N LYS A 664 12.91 1.34 -14.22
CA LYS A 664 11.74 1.94 -14.89
C LYS A 664 11.49 3.37 -14.44
N LEU A 665 11.34 4.27 -15.39
CA LEU A 665 11.01 5.67 -15.16
C LEU A 665 9.74 6.05 -15.92
N SER A 666 8.67 6.38 -15.20
CA SER A 666 7.45 6.97 -15.78
C SER A 666 7.38 8.44 -15.37
N MET A 667 7.00 9.31 -16.31
CA MET A 667 6.89 10.73 -16.06
C MET A 667 5.62 11.27 -16.70
N ILE A 668 4.89 12.09 -15.94
CA ILE A 668 3.68 12.76 -16.39
C ILE A 668 3.83 14.24 -16.02
N ASN A 669 4.15 15.06 -17.01
CA ASN A 669 4.22 16.51 -16.84
C ASN A 669 4.03 17.19 -18.20
N ARG A 670 2.87 17.81 -18.39
CA ARG A 670 2.50 18.46 -19.64
C ARG A 670 3.06 19.89 -19.77
N THR A 671 3.58 20.45 -18.67
CA THR A 671 4.12 21.80 -18.67
C THR A 671 5.55 21.82 -19.21
N PRO A 672 5.89 22.75 -20.12
CA PRO A 672 7.23 22.85 -20.72
C PRO A 672 8.28 23.14 -19.65
N GLN A 673 9.52 22.70 -19.87
CA GLN A 673 10.60 22.93 -18.90
C GLN A 673 10.87 24.42 -18.76
N ASN A 674 11.05 24.89 -17.52
CA ASN A 674 11.48 26.27 -17.29
C ASN A 674 12.92 26.43 -17.79
N GLN A 675 13.07 26.98 -19.00
CA GLN A 675 14.36 27.36 -19.58
C GLN A 675 14.90 28.58 -18.84
N ASN A 676 15.41 28.38 -17.63
CA ASN A 676 16.00 29.45 -16.86
C ASN A 676 17.30 29.89 -17.57
N THR A 677 17.20 30.94 -18.39
CA THR A 677 18.24 31.42 -19.32
C THR A 677 19.56 31.78 -18.65
N LYS A 678 19.55 31.99 -17.32
CA LYS A 678 20.72 32.35 -16.52
C LYS A 678 21.78 31.24 -16.38
N ASN A 679 21.45 29.97 -16.64
CA ASN A 679 22.39 28.83 -16.48
C ASN A 679 22.87 28.18 -17.79
N LYS A 680 22.68 28.81 -18.96
CA LYS A 680 23.06 28.22 -20.26
C LYS A 680 24.55 27.88 -20.41
N ASN A 681 25.42 28.45 -19.58
CA ASN A 681 26.87 28.27 -19.67
C ASN A 681 27.46 27.22 -18.71
N LYS A 682 26.64 26.61 -17.83
CA LYS A 682 27.17 25.56 -16.94
C LYS A 682 27.20 24.24 -17.73
N PRO A 683 28.38 23.62 -17.95
CA PRO A 683 28.45 22.33 -18.62
C PRO A 683 27.66 21.31 -17.80
N LEU A 684 26.54 20.84 -18.35
CA LEU A 684 25.76 19.78 -17.73
C LEU A 684 26.59 18.49 -17.80
N LEU A 685 26.76 17.85 -16.64
CA LEU A 685 27.33 16.51 -16.58
C LEU A 685 26.47 15.56 -17.42
N ILE A 686 27.10 14.71 -18.22
CA ILE A 686 26.39 13.68 -18.97
C ILE A 686 25.77 12.72 -17.95
N ILE A 687 24.45 12.55 -18.03
CA ILE A 687 23.70 11.73 -17.09
C ILE A 687 23.65 10.30 -17.60
N GLU A 688 24.13 9.33 -16.82
CA GLU A 688 24.13 7.92 -17.19
C GLU A 688 23.08 7.15 -16.38
N TYR A 689 22.27 6.33 -17.06
CA TYR A 689 21.26 5.46 -16.45
C TYR A 689 21.61 3.99 -16.67
N HIS A 690 22.57 3.44 -15.93
CA HIS A 690 23.12 2.11 -16.23
C HIS A 690 22.10 0.95 -16.25
N HIS A 691 21.01 1.07 -15.49
CA HIS A 691 20.04 -0.01 -15.29
C HIS A 691 18.68 0.24 -15.93
N LEU A 692 18.49 1.36 -16.62
CA LEU A 692 17.18 1.73 -17.16
C LEU A 692 16.77 0.78 -18.29
N LEU A 693 15.61 0.14 -18.13
CA LEU A 693 15.00 -0.78 -19.09
C LEU A 693 13.75 -0.18 -19.73
N GLU A 694 12.99 0.63 -18.99
CA GLU A 694 11.71 1.17 -19.45
C GLU A 694 11.59 2.68 -19.16
N LEU A 695 11.18 3.44 -20.18
CA LEU A 695 10.92 4.87 -20.09
C LEU A 695 9.51 5.17 -20.61
N ASP A 696 8.65 5.70 -19.73
CA ASP A 696 7.26 6.03 -20.05
C ASP A 696 7.01 7.54 -20.03
N PHE A 697 6.98 8.10 -21.23
CA PHE A 697 6.84 9.51 -21.59
C PHE A 697 5.56 9.75 -22.42
N LEU A 698 4.49 9.01 -22.16
CA LEU A 698 3.23 9.18 -22.91
C LEU A 698 2.56 10.53 -22.66
N ASN A 699 2.72 11.09 -21.46
CA ASN A 699 2.06 12.33 -21.04
C ASN A 699 3.07 13.42 -20.61
N VAL A 700 4.23 13.46 -21.26
CA VAL A 700 5.23 14.52 -21.03
C VAL A 700 5.22 15.55 -22.14
N ASN A 701 5.62 16.78 -21.81
CA ASN A 701 5.96 17.80 -22.79
C ASN A 701 7.19 17.38 -23.64
N ASP A 702 7.24 17.87 -24.88
CA ASP A 702 8.32 17.58 -25.84
C ASP A 702 9.72 17.90 -25.27
N ASP A 703 9.84 18.92 -24.42
CA ASP A 703 11.12 19.34 -23.81
C ASP A 703 11.80 18.21 -23.00
N TYR A 704 11.02 17.42 -22.25
CA TYR A 704 11.56 16.32 -21.44
C TYR A 704 12.04 15.16 -22.31
N LEU A 705 11.25 14.83 -23.35
CA LEU A 705 11.60 13.82 -24.33
C LEU A 705 12.85 14.24 -25.13
N GLU A 706 12.94 15.51 -25.51
CA GLU A 706 14.11 16.09 -26.16
C GLU A 706 15.34 16.03 -25.26
N GLN A 707 15.23 16.45 -24.00
CA GLN A 707 16.34 16.39 -23.06
C GLN A 707 16.87 14.96 -22.90
N PHE A 708 15.99 13.96 -22.82
CA PHE A 708 16.39 12.56 -22.67
C PHE A 708 16.96 11.96 -23.96
N LEU A 709 16.46 12.35 -25.14
CA LEU A 709 16.96 11.81 -26.41
C LEU A 709 18.24 12.48 -26.89
N ILE A 710 18.55 13.71 -26.48
CA ILE A 710 19.79 14.40 -26.88
C ILE A 710 21.02 13.80 -26.18
N THR A 711 21.97 13.33 -26.99
CA THR A 711 23.17 12.61 -26.53
C THR A 711 24.16 13.48 -25.76
N THR A 712 24.05 14.81 -25.87
CA THR A 712 24.90 15.73 -25.12
C THR A 712 24.45 15.92 -23.67
N LYS A 713 23.29 15.36 -23.29
CA LYS A 713 22.71 15.52 -21.94
C LYS A 713 22.55 14.19 -21.20
N THR A 714 22.25 13.12 -21.91
CA THR A 714 21.97 11.81 -21.34
C THR A 714 22.63 10.70 -22.15
N TYR A 715 23.11 9.67 -21.48
CA TYR A 715 23.57 8.42 -22.08
C TYR A 715 22.64 7.30 -21.64
N SER A 716 21.74 6.90 -22.55
CA SER A 716 20.84 5.76 -22.32
C SER A 716 21.62 4.44 -22.38
N PRO A 717 21.27 3.43 -21.58
CA PRO A 717 21.77 2.07 -21.78
C PRO A 717 21.18 1.47 -23.06
N ASN A 718 21.74 0.36 -23.51
CA ASN A 718 21.18 -0.41 -24.63
C ASN A 718 19.91 -1.13 -24.18
N ASN A 719 18.97 -1.32 -25.10
CA ASN A 719 17.71 -2.06 -24.91
C ASN A 719 16.61 -1.38 -24.10
N VAL A 720 16.53 -0.04 -24.15
CA VAL A 720 15.43 0.68 -23.50
C VAL A 720 14.13 0.51 -24.29
N CYS A 721 13.03 0.24 -23.58
CA CYS A 721 11.67 0.31 -24.07
C CYS A 721 11.12 1.72 -23.86
N LEU A 722 10.84 2.46 -24.95
CA LEU A 722 10.32 3.81 -24.90
C LEU A 722 8.81 3.81 -25.17
N TYR A 723 8.04 4.40 -24.25
CA TYR A 723 6.65 4.77 -24.47
C TYR A 723 6.58 6.28 -24.66
N ALA A 724 6.14 6.75 -25.83
CA ALA A 724 6.08 8.19 -26.11
C ALA A 724 4.90 8.53 -27.03
N ASN A 725 4.39 9.76 -26.94
CA ASN A 725 3.43 10.25 -27.92
C ASN A 725 4.09 10.30 -29.32
N TYR A 726 3.42 9.76 -30.34
CA TYR A 726 3.96 9.67 -31.70
C TYR A 726 4.35 11.04 -32.27
N GLU A 727 3.49 12.05 -32.10
CA GLU A 727 3.70 13.39 -32.64
C GLU A 727 4.84 14.11 -31.91
N SER A 728 4.93 13.97 -30.59
CA SER A 728 6.06 14.47 -29.80
C SER A 728 7.38 13.85 -30.25
N LEU A 729 7.42 12.53 -30.41
CA LEU A 729 8.63 11.83 -30.86
C LEU A 729 9.04 12.27 -32.26
N LYS A 730 8.08 12.42 -33.17
CA LYS A 730 8.30 12.91 -34.54
C LYS A 730 8.89 14.32 -34.56
N ARG A 731 8.34 15.25 -33.76
CA ARG A 731 8.84 16.63 -33.63
C ARG A 731 10.24 16.67 -33.03
N VAL A 732 10.44 16.05 -31.87
CA VAL A 732 11.71 16.07 -31.12
C VAL A 732 12.87 15.50 -31.92
N THR A 733 12.63 14.37 -32.59
CA THR A 733 13.67 13.67 -33.37
C THR A 733 13.79 14.17 -34.81
N ASN A 734 12.89 15.08 -35.24
CA ASN A 734 12.70 15.47 -36.64
C ASN A 734 12.60 14.23 -37.55
N CYS A 735 11.63 13.35 -37.26
CA CYS A 735 11.49 12.05 -37.92
C CYS A 735 12.79 11.22 -37.88
N PHE A 736 13.45 11.16 -36.72
CA PHE A 736 14.76 10.53 -36.51
C PHE A 736 15.92 11.06 -37.40
N ARG A 737 15.74 12.20 -38.08
CA ARG A 737 16.79 12.81 -38.90
C ARG A 737 17.77 13.63 -38.07
N ARG A 738 17.35 14.13 -36.90
CA ARG A 738 18.18 14.97 -36.02
C ARG A 738 19.39 14.19 -35.49
N VAL A 739 20.60 14.67 -35.83
CA VAL A 739 21.86 14.00 -35.46
C VAL A 739 22.02 13.90 -33.94
N ALA A 740 21.68 14.98 -33.22
CA ALA A 740 21.80 15.06 -31.76
C ALA A 740 20.98 14.02 -30.99
N THR A 741 19.90 13.47 -31.57
CA THR A 741 19.05 12.46 -30.90
C THR A 741 19.36 11.04 -31.37
N ARG A 742 20.14 10.89 -32.45
CA ARG A 742 20.29 9.63 -33.18
C ARG A 742 20.96 8.53 -32.36
N ALA A 743 21.98 8.87 -31.56
CA ALA A 743 22.72 7.84 -30.83
C ALA A 743 21.91 7.24 -29.68
N ASN A 744 21.12 8.04 -28.93
CA ASN A 744 20.21 7.48 -27.91
C ASN A 744 19.01 6.78 -28.56
N ALA A 745 18.46 7.31 -29.66
CA ALA A 745 17.38 6.66 -30.38
C ALA A 745 17.78 5.26 -30.91
N ALA A 746 19.04 5.08 -31.33
CA ALA A 746 19.56 3.79 -31.80
C ALA A 746 19.66 2.73 -30.68
N LYS A 747 19.59 3.12 -29.41
CA LYS A 747 19.63 2.20 -28.26
C LYS A 747 18.25 1.73 -27.81
N ILE A 748 17.19 2.31 -28.36
CA ILE A 748 15.80 1.93 -28.09
C ILE A 748 15.53 0.60 -28.81
N ASN A 749 15.22 -0.45 -28.05
CA ASN A 749 14.93 -1.78 -28.60
C ASN A 749 13.43 -1.99 -28.85
N SER A 750 12.58 -1.32 -28.08
CA SER A 750 11.14 -1.36 -28.28
C SER A 750 10.58 0.06 -28.19
N LEU A 751 9.75 0.42 -29.16
CA LEU A 751 9.07 1.71 -29.20
C LEU A 751 7.57 1.47 -29.21
N ARG A 752 6.86 2.01 -28.23
CA ARG A 752 5.41 1.96 -28.12
C ARG A 752 4.87 3.38 -28.18
N THR A 753 4.16 3.70 -29.25
CA THR A 753 3.58 5.03 -29.42
C THR A 753 2.07 4.99 -29.25
N TYR A 754 1.52 5.96 -28.52
CA TYR A 754 0.10 6.22 -28.51
C TYR A 754 -0.18 7.47 -29.36
N GLY A 755 -1.13 7.36 -30.27
CA GLY A 755 -1.68 8.46 -31.02
C GLY A 755 -3.18 8.25 -31.16
N GLN A 756 -3.97 9.27 -30.81
CA GLN A 756 -5.27 9.41 -31.45
C GLN A 756 -4.97 9.68 -32.92
N PHE A 757 -5.42 8.80 -33.82
CA PHE A 757 -5.56 9.18 -35.23
C PHE A 757 -6.64 10.27 -35.30
N GLN A 758 -6.27 11.53 -35.08
CA GLN A 758 -7.11 12.66 -35.49
C GLN A 758 -6.99 12.76 -37.00
N LEU A 759 -8.07 12.35 -37.68
CA LEU A 759 -8.27 12.47 -39.11
C LEU A 759 -8.10 13.94 -39.54
N PHE A 760 -7.21 14.19 -40.51
CA PHE A 760 -7.31 15.30 -41.46
C PHE A 760 -7.88 14.75 -42.76
#